data_AF-A0A839WKV4-F1
#
_entry.id   AF-A0A839WKV4-F1
#
_cell.length_a   1.000
_cell.length_b   1.000
_cell.length_c   1.000
_cell.angle_alpha   90.00
_cell.angle_beta   90.00
_cell.angle_gamma   90.00
#
_symmetry.space_group_name_H-M   'P 1'
#
loop_
_entity.id
_entity.type
_entity.pdbx_description
1 polymer ?
#
loop_
_entity_poly.entity_id
_entity_poly.type
_entity_poly.pdbx_seq_one_letter_code
_entity_poly.pdbx_strand_id
1 'polypeptide(L)'
;MAETLNWDRLAAALENVTFSMRPSLRELPAGTLALGIGDAASPGIALNCKNGGQHRSLSAWLWAMDASERCALSDKARLQPITHIAIEDFSLDSCFAWLLFSLFSHGEIHELDAWVRYIDQWEQGFYLDGDNFGHSAACLHTVFAHARLHAAQTATHTYDADLLRHGFIRCLKLLTAFINHTLEPLQGIQSLPSAEYLAAQAALAYEYQLYQLAIERAVTCQLLVEQADSRRKMLVDALFLSEQHPSGLFKIFARNDRTHSWSKNGFTLLGIYRQQQAGTGNDMVISVDPTSGLSLKSLWQALEAEENRRWQGERPCDNPRPLHSYAGALNAPDQPWWDDAGRYTLLGAPKFLANTNVPGSKLDWWNDVLPIVWQQGFTDYLQPCLMRVDDADAPVEGQKRVCAWRWNQPDARLQQTDTSSYLTSTPSFEAWLAGCSLPVMPTTPSALPAVDHYEAQWQGDVLIVSHQQGVTLFSRAPDNKELEGLLNVARRIAMLSDEYAQFLGKTREIFKKWPQQLKQHAGTIEDKQWEEEIFALRVNALNVLNSTDILFASAQQNRLSEMLQRQWGLHEQRGNLFAQVDRLDALMRDAIARQNSRRHRIYGSLFSALGMGIAASHVWEPVRDILTTNEYEWQLLLFKHPDTTPQQLAEIAGQSAHFELISLIVFLAFGLLGFILFWFFDIRSQEE
;
A
#
# COMPACT_ATOMS: atom_id res chain seq x y z
N MET A 1 -16.74 -52.44 6.51
CA MET A 1 -18.09 -51.94 6.86
C MET A 1 -18.95 -52.09 5.62
N ALA A 2 -20.25 -52.38 5.74
CA ALA A 2 -21.14 -52.34 4.58
C ALA A 2 -21.17 -50.90 4.04
N GLU A 3 -21.14 -50.72 2.72
CA GLU A 3 -21.26 -49.39 2.12
C GLU A 3 -22.66 -48.83 2.44
N THR A 4 -22.70 -47.64 3.03
CA THR A 4 -23.97 -46.91 3.27
C THR A 4 -24.62 -46.53 1.94
N LEU A 5 -23.80 -46.17 0.94
CA LEU A 5 -24.24 -45.79 -0.39
C LEU A 5 -23.51 -46.63 -1.45
N ASN A 6 -24.27 -47.30 -2.32
CA ASN A 6 -23.74 -48.08 -3.44
C ASN A 6 -23.52 -47.16 -4.66
N TRP A 7 -22.25 -46.94 -5.01
CA TRP A 7 -21.85 -46.05 -6.10
C TRP A 7 -22.33 -46.53 -7.48
N ASP A 8 -22.19 -47.81 -7.80
CA ASP A 8 -22.49 -48.34 -9.13
C ASP A 8 -23.96 -48.12 -9.52
N ARG A 9 -24.86 -48.26 -8.54
CA ARG A 9 -26.28 -47.96 -8.71
C ARG A 9 -26.54 -46.47 -8.97
N LEU A 10 -25.88 -45.58 -8.23
CA LEU A 10 -26.01 -44.13 -8.41
C LEU A 10 -25.45 -43.69 -9.77
N ALA A 11 -24.34 -44.28 -10.21
CA ALA A 11 -23.74 -44.02 -11.51
C ALA A 11 -24.66 -44.44 -12.67
N ALA A 12 -25.35 -45.57 -12.55
CA ALA A 12 -26.30 -46.04 -13.56
C ALA A 12 -27.45 -45.05 -13.81
N ALA A 13 -27.90 -44.33 -12.77
CA ALA A 13 -28.94 -43.31 -12.89
C ALA A 13 -28.50 -42.06 -13.70
N LEU A 14 -27.20 -41.89 -13.93
CA LEU A 14 -26.61 -40.73 -14.64
C LEU A 14 -26.02 -41.09 -16.01
N GLU A 15 -26.07 -42.36 -16.41
CA GLU A 15 -25.39 -42.83 -17.63
C GLU A 15 -25.94 -42.18 -18.90
N ASN A 16 -27.26 -42.02 -18.98
CA ASN A 16 -27.97 -41.49 -20.16
C ASN A 16 -28.55 -40.08 -19.94
N VAL A 17 -28.08 -39.36 -18.93
CA VAL A 17 -28.60 -38.03 -18.56
C VAL A 17 -27.69 -36.94 -19.13
N THR A 18 -28.29 -35.97 -19.82
CA THR A 18 -27.57 -34.79 -20.34
C THR A 18 -27.48 -33.69 -19.29
N PHE A 19 -26.43 -32.87 -19.33
CA PHE A 19 -26.21 -31.81 -18.34
C PHE A 19 -26.15 -30.43 -18.99
N SER A 20 -26.62 -29.41 -18.26
CA SER A 20 -26.36 -28.01 -18.61
C SER A 20 -26.20 -27.14 -17.37
N MET A 21 -25.43 -26.06 -17.51
CA MET A 21 -25.29 -25.03 -16.48
C MET A 21 -26.00 -23.77 -16.97
N ARG A 22 -27.17 -23.48 -16.40
CA ARG A 22 -28.02 -22.34 -16.79
C ARG A 22 -28.60 -21.65 -15.55
N PRO A 23 -27.80 -20.82 -14.85
CA PRO A 23 -28.21 -20.19 -13.59
C PRO A 23 -29.48 -19.32 -13.69
N SER A 24 -29.82 -18.85 -14.89
CA SER A 24 -31.00 -18.04 -15.18
C SER A 24 -32.25 -18.84 -15.58
N LEU A 25 -32.17 -20.18 -15.64
CA LEU A 25 -33.30 -21.02 -16.02
C LEU A 25 -34.38 -21.01 -14.94
N ARG A 26 -35.58 -20.55 -15.32
CA ARG A 26 -36.75 -20.47 -14.42
C ARG A 26 -37.80 -21.54 -14.73
N GLU A 27 -38.25 -21.58 -15.98
CA GLU A 27 -39.21 -22.59 -16.44
C GLU A 27 -38.50 -23.88 -16.87
N LEU A 28 -38.88 -25.00 -16.24
CA LEU A 28 -38.29 -26.31 -16.51
C LEU A 28 -39.25 -27.21 -17.30
N PRO A 29 -38.85 -27.74 -18.46
CA PRO A 29 -39.65 -28.72 -19.18
C PRO A 29 -39.73 -30.05 -18.43
N ALA A 30 -40.75 -30.86 -18.73
CA ALA A 30 -40.91 -32.19 -18.14
C ALA A 30 -39.67 -33.07 -18.44
N GLY A 31 -39.29 -33.92 -17.48
CA GLY A 31 -38.08 -34.75 -17.57
C GLY A 31 -36.77 -34.00 -17.30
N THR A 32 -36.84 -32.72 -16.91
CA THR A 32 -35.69 -31.94 -16.40
C THR A 32 -35.71 -31.88 -14.88
N LEU A 33 -34.57 -32.19 -14.26
CA LEU A 33 -34.28 -31.91 -12.86
C LEU A 33 -33.37 -30.68 -12.77
N ALA A 34 -33.71 -29.72 -11.92
CA ALA A 34 -32.88 -28.57 -11.64
C ALA A 34 -32.42 -28.55 -10.18
N LEU A 35 -31.13 -28.27 -9.96
CA LEU A 35 -30.52 -28.15 -8.64
C LEU A 35 -30.14 -26.68 -8.38
N GLY A 36 -30.72 -26.08 -7.33
CA GLY A 36 -30.46 -24.69 -6.92
C GLY A 36 -31.18 -23.62 -7.75
N ILE A 37 -31.86 -24.01 -8.83
CA ILE A 37 -32.51 -23.12 -9.80
C ILE A 37 -33.91 -23.62 -10.19
N GLY A 38 -34.64 -22.77 -10.92
CA GLY A 38 -35.98 -23.08 -11.41
C GLY A 38 -37.10 -22.76 -10.44
N ASP A 39 -38.31 -22.67 -10.99
CA ASP A 39 -39.53 -22.38 -10.26
C ASP A 39 -40.31 -23.66 -9.92
N ALA A 40 -40.83 -23.75 -8.69
CA ALA A 40 -41.57 -24.92 -8.20
C ALA A 40 -42.82 -25.26 -9.03
N ALA A 41 -43.42 -24.25 -9.69
CA ALA A 41 -44.57 -24.41 -10.56
C ALA A 41 -44.23 -25.04 -11.93
N SER A 42 -42.95 -25.29 -12.22
CA SER A 42 -42.52 -25.83 -13.51
C SER A 42 -43.01 -27.27 -13.74
N PRO A 43 -43.23 -27.65 -15.02
CA PRO A 43 -43.49 -29.04 -15.41
C PRO A 43 -42.41 -30.02 -14.92
N GLY A 44 -41.13 -29.64 -15.03
CA GLY A 44 -39.98 -30.38 -14.51
C GLY A 44 -39.86 -30.32 -12.98
N ILE A 45 -38.80 -30.92 -12.43
CA ILE A 45 -38.53 -30.94 -10.99
C ILE A 45 -37.52 -29.84 -10.64
N ALA A 46 -37.95 -28.83 -9.90
CA ALA A 46 -37.07 -27.79 -9.36
C ALA A 46 -36.75 -28.08 -7.89
N LEU A 47 -35.49 -28.35 -7.57
CA LEU A 47 -35.00 -28.42 -6.19
C LEU A 47 -34.36 -27.07 -5.86
N ASN A 48 -35.15 -26.16 -5.30
CA ASN A 48 -34.72 -24.79 -5.02
C ASN A 48 -35.40 -24.24 -3.74
N CYS A 49 -34.60 -23.99 -2.70
CA CYS A 49 -35.06 -23.42 -1.44
C CYS A 49 -34.87 -21.89 -1.33
N LYS A 50 -34.19 -21.26 -2.32
CA LYS A 50 -33.81 -19.84 -2.28
C LYS A 50 -35.00 -18.89 -2.34
N ASN A 51 -36.15 -19.35 -2.85
CA ASN A 51 -37.37 -18.55 -2.95
C ASN A 51 -38.20 -18.51 -1.65
N GLY A 52 -37.97 -19.43 -0.69
CA GLY A 52 -38.83 -19.64 0.47
C GLY A 52 -38.32 -19.05 1.80
N GLY A 53 -37.09 -18.54 1.86
CA GLY A 53 -36.51 -17.84 3.02
C GLY A 53 -36.18 -18.69 4.26
N GLN A 54 -36.80 -19.86 4.43
CA GLN A 54 -36.63 -20.69 5.65
C GLN A 54 -35.34 -21.52 5.68
N HIS A 55 -34.83 -21.95 4.53
CA HIS A 55 -33.65 -22.81 4.43
C HIS A 55 -32.60 -22.21 3.49
N ARG A 56 -31.32 -22.31 3.87
CA ARG A 56 -30.18 -21.92 3.02
C ARG A 56 -29.60 -23.12 2.26
N SER A 57 -29.46 -24.26 2.93
CA SER A 57 -29.06 -25.52 2.31
C SER A 57 -30.26 -26.21 1.66
N LEU A 58 -30.07 -26.59 0.39
CA LEU A 58 -30.99 -27.40 -0.38
C LEU A 58 -31.18 -28.78 0.25
N SER A 59 -30.08 -29.36 0.74
CA SER A 59 -30.10 -30.66 1.40
C SER A 59 -30.87 -30.63 2.72
N ALA A 60 -30.69 -29.58 3.52
CA ALA A 60 -31.45 -29.41 4.77
C ALA A 60 -32.95 -29.24 4.50
N TRP A 61 -33.31 -28.51 3.45
CA TRP A 61 -34.71 -28.38 3.01
C TRP A 61 -35.31 -29.73 2.58
N LEU A 62 -34.61 -30.49 1.73
CA LEU A 62 -35.05 -31.81 1.30
C LEU A 62 -35.20 -32.77 2.49
N TRP A 63 -34.26 -32.74 3.43
CA TRP A 63 -34.32 -33.57 4.64
C TRP A 63 -35.49 -33.19 5.55
N ALA A 64 -35.84 -31.91 5.62
CA ALA A 64 -36.95 -31.42 6.43
C ALA A 64 -38.33 -31.70 5.84
N MET A 65 -38.44 -32.10 4.57
CA MET A 65 -39.71 -32.43 3.93
C MET A 65 -40.49 -33.49 4.71
N ASP A 66 -41.80 -33.29 4.84
CA ASP A 66 -42.67 -34.27 5.45
C ASP A 66 -42.91 -35.48 4.53
N ALA A 67 -43.58 -36.51 5.06
CA ALA A 67 -43.83 -37.75 4.32
C ALA A 67 -44.70 -37.53 3.06
N SER A 68 -45.60 -36.55 3.08
CA SER A 68 -46.48 -36.24 1.95
C SER A 68 -45.73 -35.52 0.83
N GLU A 69 -44.86 -34.57 1.19
CA GLU A 69 -44.00 -33.84 0.25
C GLU A 69 -43.00 -34.79 -0.42
N ARG A 70 -42.35 -35.67 0.35
CA ARG A 70 -41.44 -36.69 -0.18
C ARG A 70 -42.16 -37.67 -1.12
N CYS A 71 -43.39 -38.07 -0.78
CA CYS A 71 -44.19 -38.94 -1.62
C CYS A 71 -44.52 -38.25 -2.96
N ALA A 72 -44.98 -36.99 -2.91
CA ALA A 72 -45.28 -36.21 -4.12
C ALA A 72 -44.05 -36.01 -5.02
N LEU A 73 -42.88 -35.75 -4.43
CA LEU A 73 -41.62 -35.64 -5.16
C LEU A 73 -41.23 -36.96 -5.83
N SER A 74 -41.36 -38.07 -5.11
CA SER A 74 -41.07 -39.42 -5.60
C SER A 74 -42.03 -39.84 -6.72
N ASP A 75 -43.32 -39.50 -6.60
CA ASP A 75 -44.32 -39.74 -7.63
C ASP A 75 -44.03 -38.93 -8.90
N LYS A 76 -43.66 -37.66 -8.75
CA LYS A 76 -43.26 -36.81 -9.88
C LYS A 76 -42.04 -37.37 -10.61
N ALA A 77 -41.03 -37.83 -9.86
CA ALA A 77 -39.83 -38.47 -10.42
C ALA A 77 -40.15 -39.80 -11.14
N ARG A 78 -41.09 -40.59 -10.63
CA ARG A 78 -41.55 -41.83 -11.29
C ARG A 78 -42.33 -41.57 -12.57
N LEU A 79 -43.17 -40.53 -12.59
CA LEU A 79 -44.00 -40.18 -13.75
C LEU A 79 -43.20 -39.51 -14.87
N GLN A 80 -42.07 -38.88 -14.55
CA GLN A 80 -41.23 -38.16 -15.50
C GLN A 80 -39.77 -38.63 -15.40
N PRO A 81 -39.36 -39.64 -16.21
CA PRO A 81 -37.97 -40.08 -16.24
C PRO A 81 -37.04 -38.89 -16.54
N ILE A 82 -36.03 -38.72 -15.69
CA ILE A 82 -35.08 -37.60 -15.83
C ILE A 82 -34.12 -37.88 -16.98
N THR A 83 -34.16 -37.03 -18.00
CA THR A 83 -33.27 -37.09 -19.17
C THR A 83 -32.29 -35.92 -19.23
N HIS A 84 -32.55 -34.88 -18.44
CA HIS A 84 -31.71 -33.69 -18.34
C HIS A 84 -31.57 -33.21 -16.89
N ILE A 85 -30.34 -32.85 -16.50
CA ILE A 85 -30.06 -32.17 -15.23
C ILE A 85 -29.48 -30.78 -15.53
N ALA A 86 -30.19 -29.76 -15.05
CA ALA A 86 -29.72 -28.38 -15.03
C ALA A 86 -29.14 -28.05 -13.66
N ILE A 87 -27.91 -27.54 -13.62
CA ILE A 87 -27.21 -27.23 -12.37
C ILE A 87 -26.89 -25.74 -12.26
N GLU A 88 -26.91 -25.23 -11.03
CA GLU A 88 -26.31 -23.95 -10.70
C GLU A 88 -24.80 -24.06 -10.54
N ASP A 89 -24.34 -25.09 -9.81
CA ASP A 89 -22.95 -25.34 -9.46
C ASP A 89 -22.70 -26.82 -9.11
N PHE A 90 -21.46 -27.14 -8.74
CA PHE A 90 -21.04 -28.44 -8.19
C PHE A 90 -20.81 -28.35 -6.66
N SER A 91 -21.51 -27.46 -5.96
CA SER A 91 -21.34 -27.33 -4.51
C SER A 91 -21.60 -28.66 -3.79
N LEU A 92 -21.01 -28.80 -2.60
CA LEU A 92 -21.26 -29.97 -1.74
C LEU A 92 -22.77 -30.14 -1.48
N ASP A 93 -23.47 -29.04 -1.26
CA ASP A 93 -24.92 -29.04 -1.03
C ASP A 93 -25.71 -29.46 -2.28
N SER A 94 -25.38 -28.97 -3.48
CA SER A 94 -26.01 -29.41 -4.73
C SER A 94 -25.81 -30.91 -5.00
N CYS A 95 -24.58 -31.42 -4.82
CA CYS A 95 -24.28 -32.84 -4.99
C CYS A 95 -24.98 -33.71 -3.94
N PHE A 96 -25.01 -33.28 -2.68
CA PHE A 96 -25.68 -34.03 -1.61
C PHE A 96 -27.21 -33.99 -1.74
N ALA A 97 -27.78 -32.87 -2.17
CA ALA A 97 -29.21 -32.76 -2.48
C ALA A 97 -29.63 -33.72 -3.60
N TRP A 98 -28.79 -33.89 -4.64
CA TRP A 98 -29.04 -34.89 -5.67
C TRP A 98 -29.01 -36.32 -5.10
N LEU A 99 -28.07 -36.63 -4.20
CA LEU A 99 -28.03 -37.94 -3.53
C LEU A 99 -29.31 -38.19 -2.73
N LEU A 100 -29.74 -37.22 -1.91
CA LEU A 100 -30.98 -37.32 -1.15
C LEU A 100 -32.21 -37.51 -2.05
N PHE A 101 -32.33 -36.73 -3.12
CA PHE A 101 -33.39 -36.87 -4.11
C PHE A 101 -33.41 -38.28 -4.74
N SER A 102 -32.25 -38.80 -5.11
CA SER A 102 -32.12 -40.14 -5.68
C SER A 102 -32.55 -41.23 -4.70
N LEU A 103 -32.14 -41.14 -3.43
CA LEU A 103 -32.53 -42.08 -2.37
C LEU A 103 -34.04 -42.04 -2.10
N PHE A 104 -34.61 -40.84 -1.94
CA PHE A 104 -36.04 -40.67 -1.69
C PHE A 104 -36.88 -41.22 -2.85
N SER A 105 -36.47 -40.97 -4.10
CA SER A 105 -37.18 -41.48 -5.29
C SER A 105 -37.23 -43.01 -5.35
N HIS A 106 -36.30 -43.71 -4.68
CA HIS A 106 -36.26 -45.17 -4.56
C HIS A 106 -36.87 -45.68 -3.24
N GLY A 107 -37.39 -44.80 -2.39
CA GLY A 107 -37.97 -45.15 -1.09
C GLY A 107 -36.92 -45.57 -0.04
N GLU A 108 -35.67 -45.16 -0.21
CA GLU A 108 -34.59 -45.46 0.72
C GLU A 108 -34.43 -44.38 1.79
N ILE A 109 -34.24 -44.82 3.03
CA ILE A 109 -33.97 -43.96 4.17
C ILE A 109 -32.69 -44.47 4.83
N HIS A 110 -31.64 -43.66 4.76
CA HIS A 110 -30.35 -43.92 5.39
C HIS A 110 -30.14 -42.94 6.55
N GLU A 111 -29.40 -43.31 7.58
CA GLU A 111 -29.05 -42.37 8.67
C GLU A 111 -27.98 -41.37 8.18
N LEU A 112 -28.43 -40.21 7.71
CA LEU A 112 -27.57 -39.15 7.12
C LEU A 112 -27.67 -37.81 7.87
N ASP A 113 -28.30 -37.78 9.04
CA ASP A 113 -28.55 -36.55 9.82
C ASP A 113 -27.27 -35.77 10.14
N ALA A 114 -26.17 -36.47 10.45
CA ALA A 114 -24.88 -35.85 10.72
C ALA A 114 -24.32 -35.11 9.50
N TRP A 115 -24.48 -35.68 8.30
CA TRP A 115 -24.07 -35.07 7.03
C TRP A 115 -24.95 -33.91 6.63
N VAL A 116 -26.27 -34.02 6.80
CA VAL A 116 -27.22 -32.92 6.58
C VAL A 116 -26.84 -31.73 7.47
N ARG A 117 -26.61 -31.97 8.76
CA ARG A 117 -26.21 -30.93 9.72
C ARG A 117 -24.87 -30.28 9.36
N TYR A 118 -23.88 -31.07 8.96
CA TYR A 118 -22.56 -30.56 8.54
C TYR A 118 -22.68 -29.62 7.33
N ILE A 119 -23.42 -30.05 6.31
CA ILE A 119 -23.61 -29.27 5.08
C ILE A 119 -24.43 -28.00 5.35
N ASP A 120 -25.48 -28.09 6.16
CA ASP A 120 -26.26 -26.92 6.55
C ASP A 120 -25.41 -25.88 7.31
N GLN A 121 -24.55 -26.33 8.23
CA GLN A 121 -23.61 -25.44 8.93
C GLN A 121 -22.60 -24.81 7.98
N TRP A 122 -22.08 -25.57 7.00
CA TRP A 122 -21.21 -25.04 5.94
C TRP A 122 -21.89 -23.92 5.13
N GLU A 123 -23.14 -24.12 4.68
CA GLU A 123 -23.92 -23.13 3.93
C GLU A 123 -24.28 -21.89 4.78
N GLN A 124 -24.26 -22.01 6.10
CA GLN A 124 -24.41 -20.89 7.04
C GLN A 124 -23.09 -20.14 7.28
N GLY A 125 -21.96 -20.66 6.80
CA GLY A 125 -20.63 -20.06 6.95
C GLY A 125 -19.85 -20.55 8.17
N PHE A 126 -20.30 -21.59 8.85
CA PHE A 126 -19.52 -22.21 9.93
C PHE A 126 -18.42 -23.09 9.35
N TYR A 127 -17.16 -22.69 9.58
CA TYR A 127 -15.98 -23.43 9.14
C TYR A 127 -15.51 -24.36 10.26
N LEU A 128 -16.04 -25.58 10.25
CA LEU A 128 -16.05 -26.48 11.42
C LEU A 128 -14.74 -27.27 11.60
N ASP A 129 -13.90 -27.26 10.58
CA ASP A 129 -12.71 -28.14 10.48
C ASP A 129 -11.40 -27.44 10.91
N GLY A 130 -11.49 -26.22 11.47
CA GLY A 130 -10.36 -25.45 11.99
C GLY A 130 -9.30 -25.11 10.93
N ASP A 131 -8.03 -25.05 11.34
CA ASP A 131 -6.90 -24.67 10.47
C ASP A 131 -6.47 -25.78 9.48
N ASN A 132 -7.05 -26.99 9.57
CA ASN A 132 -6.66 -28.12 8.72
C ASN A 132 -7.69 -28.39 7.61
N PHE A 133 -7.60 -27.60 6.54
CA PHE A 133 -8.49 -27.70 5.37
C PHE A 133 -8.46 -29.07 4.68
N GLY A 134 -7.36 -29.83 4.81
CA GLY A 134 -7.23 -31.18 4.24
C GLY A 134 -8.07 -32.24 4.96
N HIS A 135 -8.58 -31.94 6.15
CA HIS A 135 -9.50 -32.78 6.91
C HIS A 135 -10.97 -32.36 6.74
N SER A 136 -11.24 -31.32 5.94
CA SER A 136 -12.59 -30.84 5.69
C SER A 136 -13.17 -31.46 4.42
N ALA A 137 -14.29 -32.16 4.55
CA ALA A 137 -15.04 -32.66 3.39
C ALA A 137 -15.53 -31.51 2.51
N ALA A 138 -16.00 -30.42 3.14
CA ALA A 138 -16.46 -29.23 2.43
C ALA A 138 -15.32 -28.52 1.68
N CYS A 139 -14.15 -28.33 2.30
CA CYS A 139 -13.02 -27.73 1.59
C CYS A 139 -12.56 -28.60 0.42
N LEU A 140 -12.31 -29.89 0.65
CA LEU A 140 -11.84 -30.80 -0.39
C LEU A 140 -12.85 -30.96 -1.53
N HIS A 141 -14.14 -31.07 -1.22
CA HIS A 141 -15.17 -31.13 -2.25
C HIS A 141 -15.26 -29.82 -3.04
N THR A 142 -15.18 -28.66 -2.38
CA THR A 142 -15.28 -27.34 -3.02
C THR A 142 -14.16 -27.11 -4.04
N VAL A 143 -12.90 -27.34 -3.67
CA VAL A 143 -11.78 -27.17 -4.62
C VAL A 143 -11.84 -28.18 -5.75
N PHE A 144 -12.29 -29.40 -5.46
CA PHE A 144 -12.45 -30.43 -6.49
C PHE A 144 -13.55 -30.06 -7.48
N ALA A 145 -14.70 -29.60 -6.98
CA ALA A 145 -15.83 -29.11 -7.74
C ALA A 145 -15.43 -27.92 -8.64
N HIS A 146 -14.73 -26.92 -8.09
CA HIS A 146 -14.21 -25.80 -8.86
C HIS A 146 -13.26 -26.24 -9.98
N ALA A 147 -12.32 -27.15 -9.67
CA ALA A 147 -11.41 -27.69 -10.68
C ALA A 147 -12.15 -28.47 -11.78
N ARG A 148 -13.23 -29.19 -11.46
CA ARG A 148 -14.07 -29.88 -12.46
C ARG A 148 -14.88 -28.90 -13.32
N LEU A 149 -15.48 -27.86 -12.73
CA LEU A 149 -16.21 -26.83 -13.46
C LEU A 149 -15.30 -26.08 -14.43
N HIS A 150 -14.12 -25.68 -13.98
CA HIS A 150 -13.13 -25.02 -14.82
C HIS A 150 -12.69 -25.91 -16.00
N ALA A 151 -12.51 -27.22 -15.77
CA ALA A 151 -12.19 -28.16 -16.85
C ALA A 151 -13.32 -28.36 -17.87
N ALA A 152 -14.57 -28.13 -17.48
CA ALA A 152 -15.74 -28.22 -18.37
C ALA A 152 -16.03 -26.93 -19.14
N GLN A 153 -15.37 -25.82 -18.78
CA GLN A 153 -15.55 -24.53 -19.43
C GLN A 153 -14.74 -24.46 -20.73
N THR A 154 -15.38 -23.99 -21.80
CA THR A 154 -14.77 -23.78 -23.11
C THR A 154 -14.09 -22.41 -23.20
N ALA A 155 -13.27 -22.19 -24.23
CA ALA A 155 -12.66 -20.88 -24.52
C ALA A 155 -13.70 -19.76 -24.72
N THR A 156 -14.93 -20.09 -25.12
CA THR A 156 -16.05 -19.15 -25.27
C THR A 156 -16.87 -18.96 -24.01
N HIS A 157 -16.38 -19.43 -22.84
CA HIS A 157 -17.08 -19.40 -21.55
C HIS A 157 -18.44 -20.11 -21.55
N THR A 158 -18.64 -21.05 -22.48
CA THR A 158 -19.76 -21.99 -22.45
C THR A 158 -19.31 -23.28 -21.77
N TYR A 159 -20.25 -24.13 -21.38
CA TYR A 159 -19.92 -25.40 -20.75
C TYR A 159 -20.21 -26.57 -21.68
N ASP A 160 -19.27 -27.51 -21.76
CA ASP A 160 -19.44 -28.77 -22.47
C ASP A 160 -20.29 -29.74 -21.63
N ALA A 161 -21.37 -30.26 -22.22
CA ALA A 161 -22.34 -31.08 -21.50
C ALA A 161 -21.76 -32.41 -21.00
N ASP A 162 -20.86 -33.03 -21.76
CA ASP A 162 -20.25 -34.32 -21.40
C ASP A 162 -19.21 -34.13 -20.29
N LEU A 163 -18.42 -33.05 -20.36
CA LEU A 163 -17.48 -32.69 -19.31
C LEU A 163 -18.19 -32.26 -18.01
N LEU A 164 -19.34 -31.57 -18.11
CA LEU A 164 -20.18 -31.29 -16.94
C LEU A 164 -20.68 -32.58 -16.30
N ARG A 165 -21.27 -33.49 -17.09
CA ARG A 165 -21.73 -34.79 -16.59
C ARG A 165 -20.60 -35.57 -15.91
N HIS A 166 -19.45 -35.66 -16.56
CA HIS A 166 -18.28 -36.35 -16.02
C HIS A 166 -17.77 -35.70 -14.73
N GLY A 167 -17.73 -34.36 -14.69
CA GLY A 167 -17.34 -33.59 -13.50
C GLY A 167 -18.27 -33.84 -12.31
N PHE A 168 -19.59 -33.78 -12.54
CA PHE A 168 -20.61 -34.01 -11.52
C PHE A 168 -20.55 -35.44 -10.96
N ILE A 169 -20.46 -36.45 -11.84
CA ILE A 169 -20.28 -37.86 -11.45
C ILE A 169 -19.07 -38.03 -10.55
N ARG A 170 -17.93 -37.39 -10.88
CA ARG A 170 -16.73 -37.49 -10.04
C ARG A 170 -16.90 -36.81 -8.68
N CYS A 171 -17.61 -35.69 -8.62
CA CYS A 171 -17.91 -35.03 -7.34
C CYS A 171 -18.79 -35.92 -6.45
N LEU A 172 -19.84 -36.52 -7.03
CA LEU A 172 -20.69 -37.50 -6.33
C LEU A 172 -19.91 -38.72 -5.84
N LYS A 173 -18.97 -39.23 -6.64
CA LYS A 173 -18.12 -40.35 -6.26
C LYS A 173 -17.22 -40.00 -5.07
N LEU A 174 -16.65 -38.80 -5.05
CA LEU A 174 -15.88 -38.29 -3.92
C LEU A 174 -16.75 -38.17 -2.66
N LEU A 175 -17.92 -37.56 -2.78
CA LEU A 175 -18.88 -37.39 -1.68
C LEU A 175 -19.35 -38.73 -1.11
N THR A 176 -19.69 -39.69 -1.98
CA THR A 176 -20.06 -41.05 -1.59
C THR A 176 -18.94 -41.74 -0.82
N ALA A 177 -17.68 -41.56 -1.26
CA ALA A 177 -16.52 -42.09 -0.56
C ALA A 177 -16.37 -41.47 0.84
N PHE A 178 -16.59 -40.16 0.99
CA PHE A 178 -16.57 -39.51 2.30
C PHE A 178 -17.65 -40.07 3.24
N ILE A 179 -18.90 -40.16 2.77
CA ILE A 179 -20.03 -40.67 3.56
C ILE A 179 -19.79 -42.12 4.01
N ASN A 180 -19.33 -42.98 3.11
CA ASN A 180 -19.09 -44.39 3.42
C ASN A 180 -17.95 -44.62 4.42
N HIS A 181 -17.02 -43.67 4.58
CA HIS A 181 -15.86 -43.80 5.46
C HIS A 181 -15.91 -42.89 6.70
N THR A 182 -16.89 -41.99 6.79
CA THR A 182 -16.99 -41.00 7.87
C THR A 182 -18.44 -40.86 8.33
N LEU A 183 -18.72 -41.35 9.55
CA LEU A 183 -20.03 -41.22 10.17
C LEU A 183 -20.27 -39.82 10.73
N GLU A 184 -19.25 -39.21 11.34
CA GLU A 184 -19.30 -37.90 11.99
C GLU A 184 -18.42 -36.89 11.24
N PRO A 185 -18.91 -36.26 10.15
CA PRO A 185 -18.09 -35.36 9.32
C PRO A 185 -17.54 -34.13 10.08
N LEU A 186 -18.19 -33.72 11.17
CA LEU A 186 -17.72 -32.64 12.05
C LEU A 186 -16.39 -32.96 12.78
N GLN A 187 -15.99 -34.23 12.85
CA GLN A 187 -14.72 -34.63 13.43
C GLN A 187 -13.58 -34.68 12.40
N GLY A 188 -13.88 -34.30 11.15
CA GLY A 188 -12.96 -34.35 10.02
C GLY A 188 -13.00 -35.68 9.27
N ILE A 189 -12.62 -35.64 8.00
CA ILE A 189 -12.50 -36.81 7.13
C ILE A 189 -11.11 -37.42 7.16
N GLN A 190 -11.06 -38.74 7.07
CA GLN A 190 -9.80 -39.48 6.96
C GLN A 190 -9.26 -39.47 5.52
N SER A 191 -7.96 -39.77 5.38
CA SER A 191 -7.35 -39.95 4.07
C SER A 191 -7.94 -41.15 3.34
N LEU A 192 -8.33 -40.96 2.08
CA LEU A 192 -8.93 -42.01 1.26
C LEU A 192 -8.02 -42.36 0.08
N PRO A 193 -7.75 -43.65 -0.19
CA PRO A 193 -6.91 -44.06 -1.32
C PRO A 193 -7.69 -44.08 -2.64
N SER A 194 -8.35 -42.97 -3.00
CA SER A 194 -9.11 -42.83 -4.26
C SER A 194 -8.52 -41.76 -5.18
N ALA A 195 -8.68 -41.95 -6.49
CA ALA A 195 -8.19 -40.99 -7.48
C ALA A 195 -8.88 -39.62 -7.35
N GLU A 196 -10.16 -39.61 -6.96
CA GLU A 196 -10.92 -38.39 -6.69
C GLU A 196 -10.39 -37.66 -5.45
N TYR A 197 -10.06 -38.38 -4.37
CA TYR A 197 -9.50 -37.78 -3.16
C TYR A 197 -8.11 -37.18 -3.40
N LEU A 198 -7.22 -37.91 -4.09
CA LEU A 198 -5.90 -37.41 -4.44
C LEU A 198 -5.98 -36.16 -5.34
N ALA A 199 -6.92 -36.14 -6.28
CA ALA A 199 -7.16 -34.98 -7.12
C ALA A 199 -7.72 -33.78 -6.32
N ALA A 200 -8.58 -34.02 -5.33
CA ALA A 200 -9.09 -33.00 -4.42
C ALA A 200 -7.97 -32.41 -3.56
N GLN A 201 -7.07 -33.24 -3.02
CA GLN A 201 -5.89 -32.76 -2.28
C GLN A 201 -4.95 -31.93 -3.17
N ALA A 202 -4.71 -32.35 -4.42
CA ALA A 202 -3.90 -31.57 -5.36
C ALA A 202 -4.55 -30.22 -5.70
N ALA A 203 -5.86 -30.18 -5.89
CA ALA A 203 -6.61 -28.94 -6.10
C ALA A 203 -6.55 -28.02 -4.86
N LEU A 204 -6.64 -28.59 -3.65
CA LEU A 204 -6.49 -27.84 -2.40
C LEU A 204 -5.11 -27.18 -2.30
N ALA A 205 -4.04 -27.95 -2.57
CA ALA A 205 -2.68 -27.44 -2.55
C ALA A 205 -2.47 -26.32 -3.58
N TYR A 206 -3.04 -26.48 -4.78
CA TYR A 206 -3.01 -25.46 -5.82
C TYR A 206 -3.71 -24.17 -5.39
N GLU A 207 -4.95 -24.24 -4.88
CA GLU A 207 -5.66 -23.06 -4.41
C GLU A 207 -4.97 -22.38 -3.22
N TYR A 208 -4.39 -23.16 -2.31
CA TYR A 208 -3.61 -22.60 -1.20
C TYR A 208 -2.36 -21.87 -1.69
N GLN A 209 -1.68 -22.38 -2.72
CA GLN A 209 -0.55 -21.68 -3.35
C GLN A 209 -0.99 -20.36 -4.01
N LEU A 210 -2.15 -20.34 -4.68
CA LEU A 210 -2.71 -19.09 -5.22
C LEU A 210 -3.01 -18.08 -4.11
N TYR A 211 -3.56 -18.54 -2.99
CA TYR A 211 -3.80 -17.70 -1.82
C TYR A 211 -2.51 -17.10 -1.26
N GLN A 212 -1.45 -17.90 -1.10
CA GLN A 212 -0.14 -17.43 -0.63
C GLN A 212 0.46 -16.35 -1.54
N LEU A 213 0.30 -16.48 -2.86
CA LEU A 213 0.76 -15.45 -3.81
C LEU A 213 -0.11 -14.19 -3.77
N ALA A 214 -1.41 -14.33 -3.49
CA ALA A 214 -2.34 -13.22 -3.45
C ALA A 214 -2.19 -12.39 -2.17
N ILE A 215 -1.98 -13.01 -1.01
CA ILE A 215 -1.86 -12.31 0.28
C ILE A 215 -0.65 -11.37 0.32
N GLU A 216 0.46 -11.74 -0.33
CA GLU A 216 1.66 -10.88 -0.44
C GLU A 216 1.41 -9.55 -1.14
N ARG A 217 0.37 -9.48 -1.99
CA ARG A 217 0.00 -8.28 -2.78
C ARG A 217 -1.30 -7.66 -2.30
N ALA A 218 -1.92 -8.25 -1.27
CA ALA A 218 -3.17 -7.76 -0.73
C ALA A 218 -2.94 -6.49 0.08
N VAL A 219 -3.91 -5.60 0.02
CA VAL A 219 -3.99 -4.46 0.92
C VAL A 219 -4.69 -4.93 2.17
N THR A 220 -4.03 -4.78 3.31
CA THR A 220 -4.59 -5.12 4.61
C THR A 220 -4.78 -3.84 5.42
N CYS A 221 -5.83 -3.77 6.23
CA CYS A 221 -5.96 -2.73 7.27
C CYS A 221 -6.91 -3.19 8.38
N GLN A 222 -7.13 -2.35 9.39
CA GLN A 222 -8.07 -2.57 10.47
C GLN A 222 -9.18 -1.52 10.43
N LEU A 223 -10.43 -1.97 10.50
CA LEU A 223 -11.63 -1.15 10.35
C LEU A 223 -12.60 -1.40 11.49
N LEU A 224 -13.38 -0.38 11.85
CA LEU A 224 -14.55 -0.53 12.71
C LEU A 224 -15.76 -0.88 11.84
N VAL A 225 -16.40 -1.99 12.14
CA VAL A 225 -17.62 -2.46 11.45
C VAL A 225 -18.76 -2.59 12.46
N GLU A 226 -19.97 -2.24 12.05
CA GLU A 226 -21.14 -2.29 12.93
C GLU A 226 -21.57 -3.73 13.23
N GLN A 227 -21.94 -3.97 14.47
CA GLN A 227 -22.64 -5.18 14.87
C GLN A 227 -24.08 -5.12 14.37
N ALA A 228 -24.58 -6.21 13.82
CA ALA A 228 -25.96 -6.33 13.35
C ALA A 228 -26.94 -5.96 14.47
N ASP A 229 -28.01 -5.24 14.10
CA ASP A 229 -29.09 -4.79 14.98
C ASP A 229 -28.64 -3.99 16.22
N SER A 230 -27.47 -3.36 16.15
CA SER A 230 -26.86 -2.60 17.24
C SER A 230 -26.15 -1.36 16.75
N ARG A 231 -25.82 -0.46 17.68
CA ARG A 231 -24.90 0.68 17.45
C ARG A 231 -23.46 0.35 17.85
N ARG A 232 -23.23 -0.85 18.39
CA ARG A 232 -21.89 -1.32 18.75
C ARG A 232 -21.08 -1.58 17.49
N LYS A 233 -19.77 -1.41 17.62
CA LYS A 233 -18.81 -1.64 16.54
C LYS A 233 -17.76 -2.62 17.00
N MET A 234 -17.18 -3.33 16.06
CA MET A 234 -16.08 -4.25 16.28
C MET A 234 -14.91 -3.82 15.42
N LEU A 235 -13.72 -3.81 16.03
CA LEU A 235 -12.48 -3.67 15.28
C LEU A 235 -12.18 -5.01 14.60
N VAL A 236 -12.00 -4.99 13.28
CA VAL A 236 -11.74 -6.18 12.49
C VAL A 236 -10.54 -5.98 11.57
N ASP A 237 -9.82 -7.08 11.31
CA ASP A 237 -8.84 -7.12 10.24
C ASP A 237 -9.56 -7.26 8.89
N ALA A 238 -9.19 -6.40 7.95
CA ALA A 238 -9.72 -6.31 6.61
C ALA A 238 -8.64 -6.64 5.57
N LEU A 239 -9.06 -7.30 4.49
CA LEU A 239 -8.20 -7.65 3.36
C LEU A 239 -8.89 -7.28 2.05
N PHE A 240 -8.16 -6.55 1.21
CA PHE A 240 -8.59 -6.10 -0.11
C PHE A 240 -7.60 -6.56 -1.17
N LEU A 241 -8.08 -7.11 -2.27
CA LEU A 241 -7.22 -7.56 -3.36
C LEU A 241 -7.92 -7.58 -4.70
N SER A 242 -7.11 -7.71 -5.75
CA SER A 242 -7.60 -8.08 -7.07
C SER A 242 -7.34 -9.56 -7.35
N GLU A 243 -8.39 -10.29 -7.68
CA GLU A 243 -8.33 -11.71 -8.01
C GLU A 243 -8.45 -11.89 -9.52
N GLN A 244 -7.45 -12.51 -10.14
CA GLN A 244 -7.49 -12.84 -11.57
C GLN A 244 -8.12 -14.22 -11.83
N HIS A 245 -7.91 -15.16 -10.92
CA HIS A 245 -8.42 -16.53 -11.02
C HIS A 245 -9.31 -16.79 -9.81
N PRO A 246 -10.65 -16.91 -9.97
CA PRO A 246 -11.55 -17.19 -8.86
C PRO A 246 -11.16 -18.49 -8.13
N SER A 247 -10.82 -18.39 -6.86
CA SER A 247 -10.60 -19.54 -5.96
C SER A 247 -11.87 -19.85 -5.17
N GLY A 248 -12.18 -21.14 -5.04
CA GLY A 248 -13.33 -21.60 -4.26
C GLY A 248 -13.13 -21.42 -2.75
N LEU A 249 -11.90 -21.51 -2.26
CA LEU A 249 -11.58 -21.44 -0.83
C LEU A 249 -10.89 -20.15 -0.37
N PHE A 250 -10.67 -19.18 -1.24
CA PHE A 250 -9.96 -17.94 -0.88
C PHE A 250 -10.48 -17.32 0.43
N LYS A 251 -11.81 -17.15 0.53
CA LYS A 251 -12.45 -16.55 1.72
C LYS A 251 -12.17 -17.37 2.98
N ILE A 252 -12.10 -18.69 2.87
CA ILE A 252 -11.85 -19.62 3.97
C ILE A 252 -10.42 -19.46 4.46
N PHE A 253 -9.45 -19.45 3.54
CA PHE A 253 -8.05 -19.23 3.87
C PHE A 253 -7.84 -17.87 4.55
N ALA A 254 -8.40 -16.80 3.99
CA ALA A 254 -8.28 -15.45 4.54
C ALA A 254 -8.90 -15.33 5.95
N ARG A 255 -10.09 -15.89 6.17
CA ARG A 255 -10.76 -15.86 7.50
C ARG A 255 -10.03 -16.68 8.56
N ASN A 256 -9.25 -17.68 8.15
CA ASN A 256 -8.43 -18.51 9.03
C ASN A 256 -6.95 -18.11 9.03
N ASP A 257 -6.57 -17.00 8.39
CA ASP A 257 -5.17 -16.58 8.35
C ASP A 257 -4.73 -15.93 9.66
N ARG A 258 -4.23 -16.75 10.56
CA ARG A 258 -3.64 -16.33 11.84
C ARG A 258 -2.24 -15.73 11.66
N THR A 259 -1.62 -15.87 10.50
CA THR A 259 -0.23 -15.44 10.28
C THR A 259 -0.18 -13.97 9.90
N HIS A 260 -0.92 -13.56 8.85
CA HIS A 260 -0.84 -12.21 8.30
C HIS A 260 -1.86 -11.25 8.92
N SER A 261 -2.93 -11.75 9.57
CA SER A 261 -3.84 -10.88 10.33
C SER A 261 -3.16 -10.33 11.59
N TRP A 262 -3.47 -9.07 11.93
CA TRP A 262 -2.89 -8.39 13.11
C TRP A 262 -3.48 -8.91 14.41
N SER A 263 -4.80 -9.09 14.46
CA SER A 263 -5.51 -9.61 15.62
C SER A 263 -5.30 -11.09 15.85
N LYS A 264 -4.67 -11.79 14.90
CA LYS A 264 -4.53 -13.26 14.88
C LYS A 264 -5.88 -13.97 14.88
N ASN A 265 -6.95 -13.31 14.40
CA ASN A 265 -8.27 -13.90 14.21
C ASN A 265 -8.68 -13.96 12.74
N GLY A 266 -7.75 -13.72 11.81
CA GLY A 266 -7.99 -13.76 10.38
C GLY A 266 -8.77 -12.55 9.88
N PHE A 267 -8.95 -12.48 8.56
CA PHE A 267 -9.59 -11.33 7.92
C PHE A 267 -11.11 -11.50 7.94
N THR A 268 -11.76 -10.80 8.87
CA THR A 268 -13.22 -10.84 9.00
C THR A 268 -13.90 -10.10 7.86
N LEU A 269 -13.33 -8.98 7.41
CA LEU A 269 -13.81 -8.23 6.25
C LEU A 269 -12.95 -8.53 5.03
N LEU A 270 -13.58 -8.87 3.91
CA LEU A 270 -12.93 -9.15 2.64
C LEU A 270 -13.51 -8.27 1.54
N GLY A 271 -12.66 -7.56 0.80
CA GLY A 271 -13.01 -6.89 -0.45
C GLY A 271 -12.28 -7.53 -1.63
N ILE A 272 -13.02 -8.13 -2.56
CA ILE A 272 -12.46 -8.84 -3.71
C ILE A 272 -12.87 -8.12 -4.99
N TYR A 273 -11.87 -7.73 -5.78
CA TYR A 273 -12.05 -7.11 -7.09
C TYR A 273 -11.66 -8.04 -8.25
N ARG A 274 -12.59 -8.28 -9.17
CA ARG A 274 -12.40 -9.12 -10.35
C ARG A 274 -12.73 -8.33 -11.61
N GLN A 275 -11.70 -7.68 -12.17
CA GLN A 275 -11.86 -6.84 -13.36
C GLN A 275 -12.48 -7.59 -14.55
N GLN A 276 -12.16 -8.87 -14.73
CA GLN A 276 -12.69 -9.70 -15.81
C GLN A 276 -14.19 -10.03 -15.68
N GLN A 277 -14.77 -9.78 -14.49
CA GLN A 277 -16.19 -10.04 -14.21
C GLN A 277 -17.03 -8.75 -14.19
N ALA A 278 -16.50 -7.65 -14.75
CA ALA A 278 -17.16 -6.33 -14.73
C ALA A 278 -18.63 -6.43 -15.15
N GLY A 279 -19.53 -5.86 -14.32
CA GLY A 279 -20.96 -5.82 -14.58
C GLY A 279 -21.71 -7.15 -14.44
N THR A 280 -21.06 -8.22 -13.98
CA THR A 280 -21.74 -9.47 -13.58
C THR A 280 -22.33 -9.39 -12.17
N GLY A 281 -21.87 -8.42 -11.37
CA GLY A 281 -22.16 -8.26 -9.95
C GLY A 281 -21.19 -8.99 -9.02
N ASN A 282 -20.25 -9.78 -9.58
CA ASN A 282 -19.19 -10.47 -8.86
C ASN A 282 -17.81 -9.78 -9.01
N ASP A 283 -17.77 -8.68 -9.76
CA ASP A 283 -16.60 -7.84 -10.00
C ASP A 283 -16.16 -7.05 -8.79
N MET A 284 -17.09 -6.50 -8.01
CA MET A 284 -16.78 -5.86 -6.73
C MET A 284 -17.63 -6.53 -5.65
N VAL A 285 -16.96 -7.23 -4.74
CA VAL A 285 -17.63 -7.94 -3.65
C VAL A 285 -16.99 -7.54 -2.33
N ILE A 286 -17.80 -7.07 -1.38
CA ILE A 286 -17.39 -6.78 -0.02
C ILE A 286 -18.18 -7.70 0.90
N SER A 287 -17.52 -8.43 1.78
CA SER A 287 -18.21 -9.34 2.69
C SER A 287 -17.57 -9.37 4.06
N VAL A 288 -18.39 -9.60 5.08
CA VAL A 288 -17.94 -9.96 6.42
C VAL A 288 -18.16 -11.45 6.65
N ASP A 289 -17.49 -12.01 7.64
CA ASP A 289 -17.80 -13.36 8.13
C ASP A 289 -19.27 -13.39 8.63
N PRO A 290 -20.17 -14.20 8.02
CA PRO A 290 -21.57 -14.29 8.46
C PRO A 290 -21.74 -14.71 9.91
N THR A 291 -20.75 -15.39 10.50
CA THR A 291 -20.78 -15.85 11.90
C THR A 291 -20.33 -14.78 12.90
N SER A 292 -19.73 -13.69 12.42
CA SER A 292 -19.22 -12.60 13.27
C SER A 292 -20.32 -11.73 13.90
N GLY A 293 -21.56 -11.84 13.42
CA GLY A 293 -22.66 -10.98 13.84
C GLY A 293 -22.51 -9.52 13.40
N LEU A 294 -21.70 -9.25 12.37
CA LEU A 294 -21.47 -7.93 11.81
C LEU A 294 -22.40 -7.63 10.62
N SER A 295 -22.58 -6.34 10.32
CA SER A 295 -23.42 -5.85 9.23
C SER A 295 -22.71 -4.77 8.41
N LEU A 296 -22.81 -4.87 7.09
CA LEU A 296 -22.33 -3.89 6.13
C LEU A 296 -23.43 -2.88 5.73
N LYS A 297 -24.51 -2.77 6.51
CA LYS A 297 -25.66 -1.94 6.15
C LYS A 297 -25.30 -0.48 5.92
N SER A 298 -24.53 0.13 6.83
CA SER A 298 -24.10 1.54 6.69
C SER A 298 -23.20 1.74 5.47
N LEU A 299 -22.32 0.77 5.17
CA LEU A 299 -21.53 0.78 3.94
C LEU A 299 -22.40 0.67 2.68
N TRP A 300 -23.40 -0.22 2.68
CA TRP A 300 -24.35 -0.35 1.58
C TRP A 300 -25.10 0.97 1.33
N GLN A 301 -25.55 1.64 2.40
CA GLN A 301 -26.21 2.95 2.28
C GLN A 301 -25.28 4.02 1.69
N ALA A 302 -24.01 4.04 2.10
CA ALA A 302 -23.01 4.96 1.58
C ALA A 302 -22.72 4.71 0.08
N LEU A 303 -22.61 3.44 -0.33
CA LEU A 303 -22.42 3.05 -1.73
C LEU A 303 -23.65 3.43 -2.58
N GLU A 304 -24.86 3.16 -2.11
CA GLU A 304 -26.09 3.54 -2.80
C GLU A 304 -26.26 5.06 -2.93
N ALA A 305 -25.87 5.82 -1.89
CA ALA A 305 -25.86 7.28 -1.94
C ALA A 305 -24.85 7.80 -2.98
N GLU A 306 -23.65 7.23 -3.04
CA GLU A 306 -22.64 7.61 -4.02
C GLU A 306 -23.07 7.23 -5.46
N GLU A 307 -23.69 6.07 -5.66
CA GLU A 307 -24.29 5.71 -6.96
C GLU A 307 -25.30 6.77 -7.39
N ASN A 308 -26.25 7.13 -6.52
CA ASN A 308 -27.25 8.14 -6.84
C ASN A 308 -26.61 9.50 -7.19
N ARG A 309 -25.52 9.88 -6.50
CA ARG A 309 -24.75 11.09 -6.80
C ARG A 309 -24.10 11.01 -8.19
N ARG A 310 -23.49 9.88 -8.53
CA ARG A 310 -22.80 9.64 -9.81
C ARG A 310 -23.75 9.54 -11.00
N TRP A 311 -24.95 9.01 -10.77
CA TRP A 311 -26.03 8.96 -11.76
C TRP A 311 -26.74 10.32 -11.96
N GLN A 312 -26.55 11.30 -11.08
CA GLN A 312 -27.09 12.67 -11.22
C GLN A 312 -28.62 12.73 -11.44
N GLY A 313 -29.36 11.79 -10.85
CA GLY A 313 -30.82 11.69 -11.00
C GLY A 313 -31.29 10.87 -12.21
N GLU A 314 -30.39 10.36 -13.05
CA GLU A 314 -30.70 9.56 -14.24
C GLU A 314 -30.59 8.04 -13.99
N ARG A 315 -30.61 7.61 -12.72
CA ARG A 315 -30.49 6.19 -12.38
C ARG A 315 -31.75 5.43 -12.81
N PRO A 316 -31.66 4.41 -13.68
CA PRO A 316 -32.84 3.69 -14.18
C PRO A 316 -33.62 3.01 -13.05
N CYS A 317 -34.95 3.12 -13.10
CA CYS A 317 -35.89 2.59 -12.09
C CYS A 317 -37.14 1.93 -12.72
N ASP A 318 -37.09 1.61 -14.02
CA ASP A 318 -38.26 1.13 -14.78
C ASP A 318 -38.54 -0.36 -14.53
N ASN A 319 -37.51 -1.13 -14.18
CA ASN A 319 -37.58 -2.56 -13.92
C ASN A 319 -36.69 -2.95 -12.72
N PRO A 320 -37.06 -2.53 -11.50
CA PRO A 320 -36.26 -2.74 -10.31
C PRO A 320 -36.00 -4.22 -10.03
N ARG A 321 -34.75 -4.54 -9.72
CA ARG A 321 -34.40 -5.85 -9.15
C ARG A 321 -35.10 -6.00 -7.80
N PRO A 322 -35.79 -7.13 -7.53
CA PRO A 322 -36.45 -7.34 -6.24
C PRO A 322 -35.40 -7.58 -5.14
N LEU A 323 -35.10 -6.53 -4.36
CA LEU A 323 -34.23 -6.58 -3.18
C LEU A 323 -35.02 -6.27 -1.90
N HIS A 324 -34.59 -6.86 -0.79
CA HIS A 324 -35.23 -6.65 0.51
C HIS A 324 -35.21 -5.19 0.94
N SER A 325 -34.06 -4.52 0.77
CA SER A 325 -33.86 -3.10 1.14
C SER A 325 -34.73 -2.11 0.34
N TYR A 326 -35.27 -2.54 -0.79
CA TYR A 326 -36.13 -1.74 -1.67
C TYR A 326 -37.58 -2.25 -1.69
N ALA A 327 -37.96 -3.17 -0.80
CA ALA A 327 -39.32 -3.69 -0.74
C ALA A 327 -40.35 -2.56 -0.55
N GLY A 328 -41.25 -2.39 -1.52
CA GLY A 328 -42.28 -1.35 -1.51
C GLY A 328 -41.82 0.05 -1.92
N ALA A 329 -40.58 0.23 -2.37
CA ALA A 329 -40.10 1.51 -2.88
C ALA A 329 -40.60 1.77 -4.32
N LEU A 330 -41.19 2.95 -4.54
CA LEU A 330 -41.75 3.34 -5.84
C LEU A 330 -40.68 3.63 -6.92
N ASN A 331 -39.50 4.10 -6.50
CA ASN A 331 -38.38 4.48 -7.37
C ASN A 331 -37.14 3.63 -7.04
N ALA A 332 -37.31 2.32 -6.92
CA ALA A 332 -36.19 1.41 -6.71
C ALA A 332 -35.32 1.34 -7.99
N PRO A 333 -33.98 1.37 -7.89
CA PRO A 333 -33.12 1.22 -9.05
C PRO A 333 -33.25 -0.16 -9.72
N ASP A 334 -33.06 -0.21 -11.03
CA ASP A 334 -33.01 -1.45 -11.83
C ASP A 334 -31.93 -2.40 -11.33
N GLN A 335 -30.75 -1.84 -11.01
CA GLN A 335 -29.60 -2.57 -10.48
C GLN A 335 -29.04 -1.85 -9.25
N PRO A 336 -29.59 -2.13 -8.05
CA PRO A 336 -28.99 -1.70 -6.79
C PRO A 336 -27.84 -2.63 -6.39
N TRP A 337 -26.97 -2.16 -5.50
CA TRP A 337 -26.01 -3.00 -4.79
C TRP A 337 -26.76 -4.12 -4.07
N TRP A 338 -26.27 -5.35 -4.20
CA TRP A 338 -26.85 -6.51 -3.54
C TRP A 338 -26.73 -6.39 -2.02
N ASP A 339 -27.80 -6.72 -1.29
CA ASP A 339 -27.94 -6.51 0.16
C ASP A 339 -27.98 -7.82 0.97
N ASP A 340 -27.67 -8.94 0.33
CA ASP A 340 -27.76 -10.28 0.93
C ASP A 340 -29.14 -10.57 1.54
N ALA A 341 -30.20 -10.20 0.82
CA ALA A 341 -31.59 -10.33 1.25
C ALA A 341 -31.87 -9.65 2.59
N GLY A 342 -31.25 -8.48 2.82
CA GLY A 342 -31.42 -7.66 4.01
C GLY A 342 -30.52 -8.03 5.19
N ARG A 343 -29.64 -9.02 5.05
CA ARG A 343 -28.66 -9.38 6.10
C ARG A 343 -27.42 -8.49 6.07
N TYR A 344 -27.09 -7.94 4.89
CA TYR A 344 -25.92 -7.10 4.67
C TYR A 344 -24.59 -7.76 5.11
N THR A 345 -24.46 -9.09 5.01
CA THR A 345 -23.16 -9.76 5.25
C THR A 345 -22.29 -9.82 4.00
N LEU A 346 -22.90 -9.61 2.84
CA LEU A 346 -22.25 -9.56 1.54
C LEU A 346 -22.90 -8.47 0.68
N LEU A 347 -22.06 -7.57 0.16
CA LEU A 347 -22.43 -6.58 -0.83
C LEU A 347 -21.79 -6.97 -2.17
N GLY A 348 -22.59 -6.93 -3.23
CA GLY A 348 -22.15 -7.20 -4.60
C GLY A 348 -22.54 -6.06 -5.52
N ALA A 349 -21.68 -5.73 -6.48
CA ALA A 349 -21.91 -4.64 -7.40
C ALA A 349 -23.25 -4.79 -8.17
N PRO A 350 -23.86 -3.66 -8.57
CA PRO A 350 -24.88 -3.63 -9.61
C PRO A 350 -24.45 -4.38 -10.88
N LYS A 351 -25.36 -5.15 -11.48
CA LYS A 351 -25.11 -5.83 -12.77
C LYS A 351 -25.29 -4.88 -13.95
N PHE A 352 -24.96 -5.31 -15.16
CA PHE A 352 -25.38 -4.60 -16.38
C PHE A 352 -26.89 -4.37 -16.39
N LEU A 353 -27.30 -3.19 -16.86
CA LEU A 353 -28.71 -2.88 -17.10
C LEU A 353 -29.25 -3.80 -18.21
N ALA A 354 -30.45 -4.34 -18.00
CA ALA A 354 -31.03 -5.36 -18.88
C ALA A 354 -31.06 -4.89 -20.34
N ASN A 355 -30.66 -5.78 -21.26
CA ASN A 355 -30.63 -5.52 -22.71
C ASN A 355 -29.72 -4.35 -23.13
N THR A 356 -28.76 -3.96 -22.28
CA THR A 356 -27.74 -2.96 -22.61
C THR A 356 -26.34 -3.46 -22.20
N ASN A 357 -25.29 -2.84 -22.74
CA ASN A 357 -23.91 -3.02 -22.27
C ASN A 357 -23.49 -1.92 -21.28
N VAL A 358 -24.46 -1.25 -20.64
CA VAL A 358 -24.20 -0.18 -19.67
C VAL A 358 -24.07 -0.79 -18.28
N PRO A 359 -22.92 -0.63 -17.59
CA PRO A 359 -22.77 -1.10 -16.22
C PRO A 359 -23.82 -0.46 -15.31
N GLY A 360 -24.42 -1.24 -14.40
CA GLY A 360 -25.35 -0.70 -13.42
C GLY A 360 -24.67 0.15 -12.35
N SER A 361 -23.36 -0.04 -12.16
CA SER A 361 -22.55 0.76 -11.23
C SER A 361 -21.79 1.85 -11.98
N LYS A 362 -21.74 3.05 -11.40
CA LYS A 362 -20.87 4.15 -11.84
C LYS A 362 -19.61 4.29 -10.98
N LEU A 363 -19.43 3.40 -10.00
CA LEU A 363 -18.33 3.46 -9.05
C LEU A 363 -17.13 2.69 -9.56
N ASP A 364 -15.96 3.28 -9.40
CA ASP A 364 -14.69 2.58 -9.59
C ASP A 364 -14.20 1.95 -8.29
N TRP A 365 -13.62 0.76 -8.38
CA TRP A 365 -13.16 0.02 -7.19
C TRP A 365 -12.11 0.81 -6.38
N TRP A 366 -11.11 1.38 -7.07
CA TRP A 366 -9.97 2.03 -6.42
C TRP A 366 -10.26 3.47 -6.04
N ASN A 367 -11.03 4.18 -6.88
CA ASN A 367 -11.27 5.62 -6.72
C ASN A 367 -12.55 5.95 -5.96
N ASP A 368 -13.50 5.02 -5.83
CA ASP A 368 -14.78 5.25 -5.15
C ASP A 368 -15.03 4.25 -4.02
N VAL A 369 -15.04 2.96 -4.33
CA VAL A 369 -15.46 1.92 -3.37
C VAL A 369 -14.49 1.81 -2.19
N LEU A 370 -13.19 1.64 -2.43
CA LEU A 370 -12.20 1.56 -1.35
C LEU A 370 -12.11 2.83 -0.50
N PRO A 371 -12.13 4.05 -1.07
CA PRO A 371 -12.26 5.28 -0.28
C PRO A 371 -13.51 5.32 0.60
N ILE A 372 -14.67 4.89 0.11
CA ILE A 372 -15.90 4.83 0.91
C ILE A 372 -15.77 3.83 2.06
N VAL A 373 -15.18 2.65 1.81
CA VAL A 373 -14.91 1.65 2.85
C VAL A 373 -13.98 2.20 3.92
N TRP A 374 -12.91 2.89 3.52
CA TRP A 374 -11.97 3.53 4.43
C TRP A 374 -12.63 4.65 5.23
N GLN A 375 -13.44 5.48 4.57
CA GLN A 375 -14.16 6.55 5.22
C GLN A 375 -15.09 6.02 6.31
N GLN A 376 -15.96 5.06 5.95
CA GLN A 376 -16.97 4.49 6.84
C GLN A 376 -16.38 3.62 7.95
N GLY A 377 -15.24 2.98 7.70
CA GLY A 377 -14.60 2.05 8.63
C GLY A 377 -13.51 2.67 9.50
N PHE A 378 -12.97 3.84 9.14
CA PHE A 378 -11.78 4.41 9.77
C PHE A 378 -11.88 5.93 9.95
N THR A 379 -11.95 6.70 8.85
CA THR A 379 -11.81 8.17 8.91
C THR A 379 -12.95 8.85 9.63
N ASP A 380 -14.21 8.44 9.40
CA ASP A 380 -15.39 9.05 10.03
C ASP A 380 -15.38 8.88 11.56
N TYR A 381 -14.63 7.90 12.09
CA TYR A 381 -14.47 7.69 13.53
C TYR A 381 -13.28 8.45 14.12
N LEU A 382 -12.18 8.57 13.37
CA LEU A 382 -10.97 9.22 13.85
C LEU A 382 -10.98 10.73 13.66
N GLN A 383 -11.44 11.25 12.53
CA GLN A 383 -11.35 12.67 12.22
C GLN A 383 -12.09 13.57 13.23
N PRO A 384 -13.31 13.23 13.71
CA PRO A 384 -14.00 14.05 14.73
C PRO A 384 -13.33 14.03 16.10
N CYS A 385 -12.37 13.14 16.30
CA CYS A 385 -11.68 12.89 17.56
C CYS A 385 -10.29 13.52 17.63
N LEU A 386 -9.73 13.86 16.46
CA LEU A 386 -8.36 14.34 16.33
C LEU A 386 -8.33 15.82 15.97
N MET A 387 -7.35 16.52 16.52
CA MET A 387 -7.03 17.90 16.19
C MET A 387 -5.61 17.95 15.65
N ARG A 388 -5.46 18.57 14.48
CA ARG A 388 -4.15 18.89 13.92
C ARG A 388 -3.55 20.08 14.67
N VAL A 389 -2.29 19.99 15.04
CA VAL A 389 -1.57 21.01 15.83
C VAL A 389 -0.72 21.92 14.93
N ASP A 390 -0.37 21.45 13.74
CA ASP A 390 0.39 22.22 12.74
C ASP A 390 -0.52 22.90 11.70
N ASP A 391 -0.27 24.18 11.46
CA ASP A 391 -0.71 24.87 10.24
C ASP A 391 0.23 24.44 9.11
N ALA A 392 -0.24 23.58 8.22
CA ALA A 392 0.60 23.12 7.11
C ALA A 392 0.62 24.15 5.99
N ASP A 393 1.81 24.69 5.72
CA ASP A 393 2.12 25.28 4.42
C ASP A 393 2.06 24.19 3.33
N ALA A 394 1.78 24.61 2.10
CA ALA A 394 1.72 23.72 0.95
C ALA A 394 3.04 22.93 0.79
N PRO A 395 2.99 21.66 0.37
CA PRO A 395 4.20 20.85 0.18
C PRO A 395 5.20 21.55 -0.75
N VAL A 396 6.41 21.77 -0.26
CA VAL A 396 7.56 22.05 -1.14
C VAL A 396 8.23 20.71 -1.45
N GLU A 397 8.38 20.41 -2.74
CA GLU A 397 9.00 19.17 -3.20
C GLU A 397 10.42 19.02 -2.63
N GLY A 398 10.71 17.84 -2.06
CA GLY A 398 12.02 17.51 -1.50
C GLY A 398 12.26 17.92 -0.04
N GLN A 399 11.34 18.66 0.60
CA GLN A 399 11.45 19.03 2.01
C GLN A 399 10.91 17.96 2.96
N LYS A 400 11.53 17.83 4.15
CA LYS A 400 11.03 16.96 5.22
C LYS A 400 9.73 17.49 5.79
N ARG A 401 8.69 16.66 5.84
CA ARG A 401 7.40 17.05 6.42
C ARG A 401 7.32 16.69 7.89
N VAL A 402 6.85 17.64 8.69
CA VAL A 402 6.61 17.44 10.13
C VAL A 402 5.14 17.71 10.40
N CYS A 403 4.42 16.71 10.87
CA CYS A 403 3.01 16.80 11.22
C CYS A 403 2.79 16.49 12.69
N ALA A 404 1.75 17.09 13.29
CA ALA A 404 1.40 16.80 14.66
C ALA A 404 -0.11 16.72 14.85
N TRP A 405 -0.53 15.67 15.52
CA TRP A 405 -1.91 15.43 15.91
C TRP A 405 -2.01 15.26 17.42
N ARG A 406 -3.17 15.61 17.94
CA ARG A 406 -3.56 15.33 19.33
C ARG A 406 -5.03 14.99 19.38
N TRP A 407 -5.48 14.49 20.51
CA TRP A 407 -6.92 14.45 20.77
C TRP A 407 -7.50 15.85 20.91
N ASN A 408 -8.71 16.03 20.40
CA ASN A 408 -9.40 17.32 20.46
C ASN A 408 -10.06 17.59 21.83
N GLN A 409 -10.25 16.58 22.67
CA GLN A 409 -10.84 16.70 23.99
C GLN A 409 -10.06 15.90 25.05
N PRO A 410 -9.96 16.42 26.30
CA PRO A 410 -9.29 15.74 27.40
C PRO A 410 -9.91 14.37 27.66
N ASP A 411 -9.03 13.43 27.98
CA ASP A 411 -9.25 12.00 27.89
C ASP A 411 -10.44 11.52 28.75
N ALA A 412 -11.59 11.29 28.11
CA ALA A 412 -12.68 10.46 28.63
C ALA A 412 -12.62 9.02 28.06
N ARG A 413 -11.49 8.55 27.50
CA ARG A 413 -11.27 7.16 27.05
C ARG A 413 -10.71 6.24 28.15
N LEU A 414 -11.00 6.56 29.41
CA LEU A 414 -11.32 5.53 30.43
C LEU A 414 -12.84 5.39 30.68
N GLN A 415 -13.72 6.15 30.01
CA GLN A 415 -15.17 5.87 30.02
C GLN A 415 -15.51 4.82 28.94
N GLN A 416 -15.06 3.59 29.19
CA GLN A 416 -15.54 2.23 28.85
C GLN A 416 -16.35 1.90 27.57
N THR A 417 -16.74 2.82 26.69
CA THR A 417 -17.74 2.53 25.63
C THR A 417 -17.42 3.06 24.22
N ASP A 418 -16.41 3.92 24.02
CA ASP A 418 -16.11 4.43 22.67
C ASP A 418 -15.08 3.56 21.93
N THR A 419 -15.57 2.82 20.94
CA THR A 419 -14.77 1.92 20.10
C THR A 419 -13.75 2.64 19.23
N SER A 420 -13.87 3.95 19.06
CA SER A 420 -12.94 4.78 18.27
C SER A 420 -11.54 4.84 18.89
N SER A 421 -11.45 4.64 20.20
CA SER A 421 -10.19 4.55 20.94
C SER A 421 -9.30 3.38 20.47
N TYR A 422 -9.91 2.25 20.11
CA TYR A 422 -9.22 1.05 19.68
C TYR A 422 -8.41 1.29 18.40
N LEU A 423 -8.93 2.12 17.48
CA LEU A 423 -8.23 2.45 16.24
C LEU A 423 -6.85 3.06 16.50
N THR A 424 -6.69 3.91 17.52
CA THR A 424 -5.40 4.57 17.78
C THR A 424 -4.29 3.68 18.34
N SER A 425 -4.60 2.40 18.58
CA SER A 425 -3.63 1.38 18.99
C SER A 425 -3.39 0.34 17.90
N THR A 426 -3.79 0.64 16.65
CA THR A 426 -3.67 -0.28 15.51
C THR A 426 -2.48 0.05 14.62
N PRO A 427 -1.85 -0.96 13.97
CA PRO A 427 -0.89 -0.72 12.89
C PRO A 427 -1.48 0.08 11.71
N SER A 428 -2.80 0.03 11.48
CA SER A 428 -3.44 0.88 10.47
C SER A 428 -3.42 2.36 10.83
N PHE A 429 -3.52 2.68 12.13
CA PHE A 429 -3.37 4.05 12.61
C PHE A 429 -1.92 4.53 12.54
N GLU A 430 -0.96 3.68 12.86
CA GLU A 430 0.47 3.98 12.66
C GLU A 430 0.77 4.28 11.18
N ALA A 431 0.30 3.43 10.26
CA ALA A 431 0.44 3.66 8.83
C ALA A 431 -0.27 4.93 8.36
N TRP A 432 -1.47 5.22 8.88
CA TRP A 432 -2.18 6.47 8.58
C TRP A 432 -1.39 7.70 9.03
N LEU A 433 -0.82 7.68 10.25
CA LEU A 433 0.07 8.74 10.74
C LEU A 433 1.32 8.89 9.88
N ALA A 434 1.94 7.79 9.44
CA ALA A 434 3.04 7.85 8.48
C ALA A 434 2.63 8.54 7.17
N GLY A 435 1.41 8.28 6.70
CA GLY A 435 0.83 8.93 5.53
C GLY A 435 0.52 10.42 5.72
N CYS A 436 0.26 10.89 6.95
CA CYS A 436 0.00 12.31 7.22
C CYS A 436 1.22 13.20 6.89
N SER A 437 2.43 12.67 7.00
CA SER A 437 3.68 13.36 6.64
C SER A 437 4.14 13.09 5.20
N LEU A 438 3.26 12.56 4.34
CA LEU A 438 3.47 12.46 2.88
C LEU A 438 2.76 13.60 2.13
N PRO A 439 3.15 13.91 0.87
CA PRO A 439 2.52 14.96 0.05
C PRO A 439 0.99 14.87 -0.02
N VAL A 440 0.47 13.65 -0.16
CA VAL A 440 -0.94 13.32 -0.26
C VAL A 440 -1.33 12.48 0.96
N MET A 441 -2.34 12.92 1.71
CA MET A 441 -2.85 12.14 2.83
C MET A 441 -3.56 10.88 2.33
N PRO A 442 -3.43 9.74 3.03
CA PRO A 442 -4.06 8.49 2.63
C PRO A 442 -5.59 8.59 2.78
N THR A 443 -6.29 8.47 1.65
CA THR A 443 -7.77 8.47 1.56
C THR A 443 -8.36 7.09 1.31
N THR A 444 -7.52 6.06 1.20
CA THR A 444 -7.90 4.68 0.89
C THR A 444 -6.91 3.73 1.55
N PRO A 445 -7.29 2.47 1.86
CA PRO A 445 -6.39 1.53 2.52
C PRO A 445 -5.17 1.22 1.66
N SER A 446 -5.30 1.27 0.33
CA SER A 446 -4.19 1.01 -0.61
C SER A 446 -3.16 2.13 -0.67
N ALA A 447 -3.45 3.30 -0.09
CA ALA A 447 -2.53 4.43 0.00
C ALA A 447 -1.73 4.44 1.31
N LEU A 448 -1.98 3.49 2.21
CA LEU A 448 -1.24 3.38 3.46
C LEU A 448 0.22 2.96 3.19
N PRO A 449 1.21 3.64 3.78
CA PRO A 449 2.60 3.20 3.74
C PRO A 449 2.76 1.79 4.31
N ALA A 450 3.59 0.97 3.66
CA ALA A 450 3.94 -0.35 4.15
C ALA A 450 4.69 -0.27 5.49
N VAL A 451 4.51 -1.28 6.36
CA VAL A 451 5.03 -1.30 7.74
C VAL A 451 6.56 -1.26 7.79
N ASP A 452 7.24 -1.77 6.76
CA ASP A 452 8.70 -1.75 6.63
C ASP A 452 9.26 -0.41 6.14
N HIS A 453 8.39 0.54 5.75
CA HIS A 453 8.79 1.86 5.26
C HIS A 453 8.74 2.98 6.32
N TYR A 454 8.29 2.69 7.54
CA TYR A 454 8.27 3.63 8.65
C TYR A 454 8.67 2.96 9.97
N GLU A 455 9.06 3.78 10.94
CA GLU A 455 9.29 3.37 12.31
C GLU A 455 8.27 4.05 13.22
N ALA A 456 7.66 3.29 14.13
CA ALA A 456 6.70 3.80 15.11
C ALA A 456 7.19 3.49 16.52
N GLN A 457 7.24 4.51 17.39
CA GLN A 457 7.62 4.32 18.79
C GLN A 457 6.90 5.29 19.73
N TRP A 458 6.57 4.82 20.92
CA TRP A 458 6.05 5.66 22.00
C TRP A 458 7.19 6.29 22.80
N GLN A 459 7.12 7.60 23.00
CA GLN A 459 7.91 8.34 23.98
C GLN A 459 6.94 9.07 24.92
N GLY A 460 6.79 8.54 26.14
CA GLY A 460 5.75 9.02 27.05
C GLY A 460 4.36 8.83 26.42
N ASP A 461 3.58 9.92 26.39
CA ASP A 461 2.23 9.96 25.81
C ASP A 461 2.21 10.39 24.32
N VAL A 462 3.37 10.46 23.68
CA VAL A 462 3.53 10.84 22.28
C VAL A 462 4.01 9.64 21.45
N LEU A 463 3.19 9.24 20.48
CA LEU A 463 3.58 8.33 19.41
C LEU A 463 4.32 9.10 18.34
N ILE A 464 5.51 8.62 17.99
CA ILE A 464 6.35 9.19 16.95
C ILE A 464 6.35 8.17 15.81
N VAL A 465 5.88 8.60 14.64
CA VAL A 465 5.90 7.79 13.41
C VAL A 465 6.76 8.51 12.38
N SER A 466 7.87 7.92 11.98
CA SER A 466 8.84 8.57 11.11
C SER A 466 9.24 7.68 9.94
N HIS A 467 9.51 8.30 8.79
CA HIS A 467 9.95 7.67 7.56
C HIS A 467 10.96 8.57 6.84
N GLN A 468 11.48 8.14 5.70
CA GLN A 468 12.52 8.88 4.98
C GLN A 468 12.14 10.30 4.57
N GLN A 469 10.85 10.60 4.40
CA GLN A 469 10.36 11.89 3.88
C GLN A 469 9.71 12.78 4.96
N GLY A 470 9.51 12.27 6.18
CA GLY A 470 8.83 13.04 7.21
C GLY A 470 8.64 12.30 8.52
N VAL A 471 8.00 13.01 9.46
CA VAL A 471 7.64 12.50 10.78
C VAL A 471 6.28 13.07 11.19
N THR A 472 5.44 12.21 11.75
CA THR A 472 4.18 12.57 12.39
C THR A 472 4.24 12.25 13.87
N LEU A 473 3.87 13.23 14.70
CA LEU A 473 3.77 13.11 16.15
C LEU A 473 2.29 13.02 16.53
N PHE A 474 1.92 12.12 17.44
CA PHE A 474 0.57 11.99 17.93
C PHE A 474 0.53 11.93 19.46
N SER A 475 -0.16 12.88 20.10
CA SER A 475 -0.35 12.89 21.55
C SER A 475 -1.71 12.32 21.96
N ARG A 476 -1.71 11.43 22.95
CA ARG A 476 -2.95 10.94 23.59
C ARG A 476 -3.66 12.01 24.43
N ALA A 477 -2.91 13.00 24.92
CA ALA A 477 -3.43 14.12 25.69
C ALA A 477 -3.63 15.37 24.80
N PRO A 478 -4.72 16.15 24.99
CA PRO A 478 -4.96 17.38 24.25
C PRO A 478 -3.95 18.47 24.60
N ASP A 479 -3.65 18.63 25.89
CA ASP A 479 -2.77 19.69 26.38
C ASP A 479 -1.42 19.10 26.81
N ASN A 480 -0.72 18.48 25.86
CA ASN A 480 0.57 17.87 26.11
C ASN A 480 1.72 18.84 25.80
N LYS A 481 2.34 19.42 26.84
CA LYS A 481 3.53 20.28 26.70
C LYS A 481 4.75 19.54 26.12
N GLU A 482 4.83 18.22 26.29
CA GLU A 482 5.89 17.41 25.71
C GLU A 482 5.79 17.41 24.18
N LEU A 483 4.57 17.36 23.63
CA LEU A 483 4.33 17.40 22.18
C LEU A 483 4.92 18.66 21.55
N GLU A 484 4.72 19.83 22.17
CA GLU A 484 5.27 21.11 21.68
C GLU A 484 6.80 21.08 21.64
N GLY A 485 7.42 20.57 22.70
CA GLY A 485 8.87 20.41 22.77
C GLY A 485 9.41 19.49 21.68
N LEU A 486 8.78 18.32 21.48
CA LEU A 486 9.17 17.35 20.46
C LEU A 486 8.93 17.88 19.04
N LEU A 487 7.82 18.60 18.82
CA LEU A 487 7.49 19.21 17.53
C LEU A 487 8.54 20.26 17.12
N ASN A 488 9.00 21.09 18.06
CA ASN A 488 10.06 22.05 17.81
C ASN A 488 11.38 21.38 17.42
N VAL A 489 11.73 20.26 18.08
CA VAL A 489 12.91 19.46 17.71
C VAL A 489 12.75 18.87 16.32
N ALA A 490 11.62 18.24 16.02
CA ALA A 490 11.36 17.65 14.71
C ALA A 490 11.48 18.68 13.58
N ARG A 491 10.89 19.88 13.76
CA ARG A 491 11.00 21.00 12.80
C ARG A 491 12.44 21.48 12.62
N ARG A 492 13.21 21.61 13.72
CA ARG A 492 14.61 22.03 13.65
C ARG A 492 15.46 21.04 12.86
N ILE A 493 15.29 19.74 13.12
CA ILE A 493 16.04 18.70 12.41
C ILE A 493 15.59 18.56 10.94
N ALA A 494 14.30 18.78 10.66
CA ALA A 494 13.78 18.81 9.29
C ALA A 494 14.42 19.95 8.48
N MET A 495 14.39 21.18 9.03
CA MET A 495 15.03 22.35 8.42
C MET A 495 16.52 22.12 8.17
N LEU A 496 17.24 21.54 9.14
CA LEU A 496 18.65 21.19 9.00
C LEU A 496 18.87 20.17 7.86
N SER A 497 18.04 19.12 7.78
CA SER A 497 18.11 18.14 6.69
C SER A 497 17.87 18.78 5.32
N ASP A 498 16.95 19.73 5.23
CA ASP A 498 16.62 20.42 3.99
C ASP A 498 17.74 21.38 3.58
N GLU A 499 18.34 22.11 4.52
CA GLU A 499 19.52 22.94 4.30
C GLU A 499 20.70 22.13 3.76
N TYR A 500 20.98 20.96 4.35
CA TYR A 500 22.02 20.05 3.84
C TYR A 500 21.69 19.55 2.43
N ALA A 501 20.45 19.12 2.19
CA ALA A 501 20.03 18.63 0.87
C ALA A 501 20.16 19.72 -0.21
N GLN A 502 19.70 20.95 0.09
CA GLN A 502 19.81 22.10 -0.80
C GLN A 502 21.27 22.47 -1.07
N PHE A 503 22.12 22.49 -0.04
CA PHE A 503 23.54 22.76 -0.21
C PHE A 503 24.19 21.72 -1.12
N LEU A 504 24.00 20.42 -0.84
CA LEU A 504 24.56 19.34 -1.64
C LEU A 504 24.06 19.39 -3.10
N GLY A 505 22.79 19.77 -3.32
CA GLY A 505 22.22 20.01 -4.64
C GLY A 505 22.90 21.16 -5.39
N LYS A 506 22.99 22.34 -4.76
CA LYS A 506 23.67 23.52 -5.34
C LYS A 506 25.12 23.21 -5.70
N THR A 507 25.86 22.57 -4.79
CA THR A 507 27.27 22.24 -5.00
C THR A 507 27.45 21.21 -6.12
N ARG A 508 26.57 20.21 -6.25
CA ARG A 508 26.58 19.27 -7.40
C ARG A 508 26.38 19.99 -8.74
N GLU A 509 25.45 20.94 -8.82
CA GLU A 509 25.23 21.72 -10.03
C GLU A 509 26.43 22.60 -10.39
N ILE A 510 27.09 23.19 -9.40
CA ILE A 510 28.33 23.96 -9.62
C ILE A 510 29.45 23.05 -10.13
N PHE A 511 29.65 21.89 -9.50
CA PHE A 511 30.65 20.91 -9.94
C PHE A 511 30.39 20.33 -11.33
N LYS A 512 29.13 20.28 -11.80
CA LYS A 512 28.81 19.90 -13.20
C LYS A 512 29.22 20.98 -14.20
N LYS A 513 29.11 22.26 -13.84
CA LYS A 513 29.40 23.40 -14.71
C LYS A 513 30.90 23.65 -14.86
N TRP A 514 31.67 23.47 -13.78
CA TRP A 514 33.10 23.77 -13.77
C TRP A 514 33.94 23.05 -14.83
N PRO A 515 33.76 21.74 -15.12
CA PRO A 515 34.50 21.07 -16.20
C PRO A 515 34.24 21.66 -17.59
N GLN A 516 33.04 22.18 -17.86
CA GLN A 516 32.70 22.83 -19.13
C GLN A 516 33.30 24.23 -19.21
N GLN A 517 33.23 25.01 -18.12
CA GLN A 517 33.83 26.34 -18.05
C GLN A 517 35.37 26.28 -18.15
N LEU A 518 36.01 25.33 -17.47
CA LEU A 518 37.46 25.09 -17.54
C LEU A 518 37.93 24.66 -18.95
N LYS A 519 37.08 23.95 -19.72
CA LYS A 519 37.39 23.58 -21.12
C LYS A 519 37.14 24.73 -22.11
N GLN A 520 36.12 25.55 -21.89
CA GLN A 520 35.75 26.64 -22.81
C GLN A 520 36.60 27.91 -22.63
N HIS A 521 37.12 28.19 -21.44
CA HIS A 521 37.82 29.45 -21.10
C HIS A 521 39.30 29.25 -20.74
N ALA A 522 39.99 28.29 -21.36
CA ALA A 522 41.40 27.95 -21.07
C ALA A 522 42.41 29.12 -21.17
N GLY A 523 42.00 30.30 -21.66
CA GLY A 523 42.80 31.52 -21.73
C GLY A 523 42.34 32.72 -20.89
N THR A 524 41.12 32.75 -20.35
CA THR A 524 40.50 33.98 -19.78
C THR A 524 39.33 33.65 -18.83
N ILE A 525 39.57 32.84 -17.81
CA ILE A 525 38.73 32.95 -16.61
C ILE A 525 39.34 34.12 -15.83
N GLU A 526 38.60 35.19 -15.58
CA GLU A 526 39.06 36.24 -14.67
C GLU A 526 39.25 35.59 -13.28
N ASP A 527 40.51 35.42 -12.87
CA ASP A 527 40.96 34.67 -11.68
C ASP A 527 40.15 35.00 -10.39
N LYS A 528 39.57 36.20 -10.30
CA LYS A 528 38.79 36.66 -9.13
C LYS A 528 37.40 36.02 -8.99
N GLN A 529 36.66 35.81 -10.08
CA GLN A 529 35.26 35.31 -9.98
C GLN A 529 35.21 33.87 -9.45
N TRP A 530 36.17 33.04 -9.85
CA TRP A 530 36.23 31.64 -9.44
C TRP A 530 36.66 31.48 -7.97
N GLU A 531 37.59 32.31 -7.50
CA GLU A 531 38.00 32.35 -6.09
C GLU A 531 36.87 32.85 -5.18
N GLU A 532 36.12 33.88 -5.60
CA GLU A 532 34.95 34.40 -4.88
C GLU A 532 33.83 33.34 -4.78
N GLU A 533 33.55 32.59 -5.85
CA GLU A 533 32.56 31.51 -5.84
C GLU A 533 32.95 30.37 -4.87
N ILE A 534 34.22 29.96 -4.86
CA ILE A 534 34.71 28.92 -3.95
C ILE A 534 34.67 29.39 -2.49
N PHE A 535 35.10 30.62 -2.24
CA PHE A 535 35.08 31.21 -0.90
C PHE A 535 33.63 31.29 -0.39
N ALA A 536 32.70 31.76 -1.21
CA ALA A 536 31.28 31.81 -0.88
C ALA A 536 30.69 30.41 -0.57
N LEU A 537 31.07 29.38 -1.34
CA LEU A 537 30.66 28.00 -1.08
C LEU A 537 31.20 27.47 0.25
N ARG A 538 32.45 27.78 0.58
CA ARG A 538 33.08 27.37 1.84
C ARG A 538 32.42 28.04 3.05
N VAL A 539 32.19 29.34 2.98
CA VAL A 539 31.48 30.09 4.04
C VAL A 539 30.07 29.53 4.24
N ASN A 540 29.34 29.26 3.15
CA ASN A 540 28.03 28.62 3.23
C ASN A 540 28.08 27.21 3.83
N ALA A 541 29.07 26.39 3.46
CA ALA A 541 29.26 25.05 4.05
C ALA A 541 29.51 25.12 5.55
N LEU A 542 30.38 26.03 6.00
CA LEU A 542 30.69 26.25 7.41
C LEU A 542 29.48 26.79 8.19
N ASN A 543 28.66 27.65 7.60
CA ASN A 543 27.43 28.14 8.21
C ASN A 543 26.40 27.02 8.43
N VAL A 544 26.23 26.13 7.45
CA VAL A 544 25.34 24.95 7.56
C VAL A 544 25.91 23.90 8.52
N LEU A 545 27.24 23.84 8.71
CA LEU A 545 27.87 22.99 9.72
C LEU A 545 27.80 23.59 11.13
N ASN A 546 27.89 24.92 11.28
CA ASN A 546 27.87 25.60 12.58
C ASN A 546 26.45 25.84 13.11
N SER A 547 25.39 25.64 12.33
CA SER A 547 23.99 25.69 12.80
C SER A 547 23.59 24.52 13.71
N THR A 548 24.55 23.69 14.13
CA THR A 548 24.42 22.37 14.78
C THR A 548 24.35 22.40 16.30
N ASP A 549 23.55 23.29 16.89
CA ASP A 549 23.05 23.06 18.25
C ASP A 549 21.99 21.94 18.18
N ILE A 550 22.47 20.70 18.37
CA ILE A 550 21.68 19.46 18.33
C ILE A 550 21.39 18.95 19.76
N LEU A 551 21.91 19.63 20.78
CA LEU A 551 21.64 19.33 22.17
C LEU A 551 20.39 20.08 22.64
N PHE A 552 19.36 19.33 22.97
CA PHE A 552 18.09 19.82 23.44
C PHE A 552 17.94 19.66 24.96
N ALA A 553 16.95 20.36 25.51
CA ALA A 553 16.76 20.52 26.95
C ALA A 553 16.40 19.21 27.68
N SER A 554 15.80 18.23 27.00
CA SER A 554 15.39 16.96 27.61
C SER A 554 15.97 15.73 26.92
N ALA A 555 16.06 14.62 27.67
CA ALA A 555 16.53 13.33 27.13
C ALA A 555 15.62 12.79 26.01
N GLN A 556 14.31 13.02 26.09
CA GLN A 556 13.35 12.61 25.05
C GLN A 556 13.56 13.42 23.75
N GLN A 557 13.77 14.73 23.88
CA GLN A 557 14.11 15.59 22.73
C GLN A 557 15.41 15.15 22.05
N ASN A 558 16.45 14.84 22.84
CA ASN A 558 17.72 14.33 22.30
C ASN A 558 17.54 12.96 21.61
N ARG A 559 16.71 12.07 22.17
CA ARG A 559 16.40 10.76 21.56
C ARG A 559 15.66 10.91 20.22
N LEU A 560 14.66 11.78 20.15
CA LEU A 560 13.96 12.11 18.91
C LEU A 560 14.95 12.66 17.88
N SER A 561 15.80 13.59 18.29
CA SER A 561 16.81 14.18 17.40
C SER A 561 17.76 13.14 16.82
N GLU A 562 18.28 12.23 17.64
CA GLU A 562 19.18 11.15 17.21
C GLU A 562 18.47 10.20 16.23
N MET A 563 17.23 9.81 16.53
CA MET A 563 16.43 8.96 15.65
C MET A 563 16.25 9.60 14.27
N LEU A 564 15.81 10.87 14.21
CA LEU A 564 15.58 11.57 12.95
C LEU A 564 16.89 11.79 12.17
N GLN A 565 17.99 12.11 12.86
CA GLN A 565 19.31 12.23 12.25
C GLN A 565 19.75 10.94 11.57
N ARG A 566 19.57 9.81 12.24
CA ARG A 566 19.87 8.50 11.68
C ARG A 566 18.98 8.20 10.49
N GLN A 567 17.66 8.37 10.64
CA GLN A 567 16.70 7.98 9.61
C GLN A 567 16.78 8.84 8.34
N TRP A 568 17.13 10.12 8.46
CA TRP A 568 17.31 11.02 7.32
C TRP A 568 18.75 11.07 6.79
N GLY A 569 19.65 10.25 7.34
CA GLY A 569 21.04 10.15 6.88
C GLY A 569 21.85 11.43 7.10
N LEU A 570 21.50 12.23 8.11
CA LEU A 570 22.15 13.51 8.40
C LEU A 570 23.66 13.35 8.71
N HIS A 571 24.05 12.26 9.37
CA HIS A 571 25.47 11.95 9.61
C HIS A 571 26.24 11.69 8.31
N GLU A 572 25.64 10.95 7.37
CA GLU A 572 26.24 10.69 6.05
C GLU A 572 26.30 11.95 5.20
N GLN A 573 25.23 12.76 5.21
CA GLN A 573 25.19 14.06 4.54
C GLN A 573 26.28 14.99 5.07
N ARG A 574 26.47 15.03 6.40
CA ARG A 574 27.55 15.78 7.04
C ARG A 574 28.93 15.27 6.62
N GLY A 575 29.15 13.96 6.59
CA GLY A 575 30.40 13.38 6.09
C GLY A 575 30.68 13.72 4.62
N ASN A 576 29.64 13.64 3.78
CA ASN A 576 29.73 14.05 2.37
C ASN A 576 30.02 15.54 2.20
N LEU A 577 29.45 16.38 3.06
CA LEU A 577 29.73 17.82 3.10
C LEU A 577 31.20 18.08 3.43
N PHE A 578 31.74 17.43 4.48
CA PHE A 578 33.17 17.52 4.81
C PHE A 578 34.06 17.07 3.65
N ALA A 579 33.77 15.93 3.03
CA ALA A 579 34.53 15.45 1.88
C ALA A 579 34.47 16.41 0.67
N GLN A 580 33.35 17.11 0.48
CA GLN A 580 33.24 18.15 -0.56
C GLN A 580 34.05 19.39 -0.21
N VAL A 581 34.05 19.83 1.05
CA VAL A 581 34.92 20.93 1.52
C VAL A 581 36.39 20.57 1.31
N ASP A 582 36.81 19.35 1.67
CA ASP A 582 38.19 18.88 1.46
C ASP A 582 38.55 18.85 -0.03
N ARG A 583 37.61 18.46 -0.90
CA ARG A 583 37.81 18.47 -2.35
C ARG A 583 37.92 19.88 -2.91
N LEU A 584 37.14 20.83 -2.41
CA LEU A 584 37.28 22.25 -2.76
C LEU A 584 38.66 22.78 -2.34
N ASP A 585 39.10 22.46 -1.12
CA ASP A 585 40.43 22.83 -0.61
C ASP A 585 41.56 22.23 -1.46
N ALA A 586 41.42 20.99 -1.93
CA ALA A 586 42.38 20.36 -2.82
C ALA A 586 42.43 21.03 -4.21
N LEU A 587 41.27 21.40 -4.78
CA LEU A 587 41.19 22.12 -6.05
C LEU A 587 41.79 23.53 -5.95
N MET A 588 41.57 24.24 -4.84
CA MET A 588 42.22 25.54 -4.58
C MET A 588 43.73 25.39 -4.52
N ARG A 589 44.24 24.38 -3.79
CA ARG A 589 45.70 24.13 -3.72
C ARG A 589 46.30 23.82 -5.08
N ASP A 590 45.62 23.01 -5.90
CA ASP A 590 46.09 22.70 -7.27
C ASP A 590 46.03 23.93 -8.18
N ALA A 591 44.99 24.77 -8.07
CA ALA A 591 44.89 26.02 -8.82
C ALA A 591 46.01 27.01 -8.45
N ILE A 592 46.26 27.22 -7.16
CA ILE A 592 47.36 28.06 -6.64
C ILE A 592 48.72 27.50 -7.10
N ALA A 593 48.92 26.18 -7.04
CA ALA A 593 50.14 25.53 -7.51
C ALA A 593 50.34 25.72 -9.03
N ARG A 594 49.28 25.61 -9.83
CA ARG A 594 49.33 25.88 -11.28
C ARG A 594 49.62 27.35 -11.57
N GLN A 595 49.03 28.29 -10.84
CA GLN A 595 49.30 29.73 -10.98
C GLN A 595 50.76 30.05 -10.66
N ASN A 596 51.30 29.50 -9.57
CA ASN A 596 52.72 29.63 -9.21
C ASN A 596 53.64 29.01 -10.27
N SER A 597 53.27 27.88 -10.87
CA SER A 597 54.03 27.25 -11.97
C SER A 597 53.99 28.06 -13.27
N ARG A 598 52.86 28.71 -13.60
CA ARG A 598 52.69 29.61 -14.76
C ARG A 598 53.51 30.88 -14.58
N ARG A 599 53.46 31.49 -13.40
CA ARG A 599 54.34 32.61 -13.01
C ARG A 599 55.80 32.20 -13.12
N HIS A 600 56.21 31.04 -12.58
CA HIS A 600 57.58 30.55 -12.71
C HIS A 600 58.00 30.27 -14.16
N ARG A 601 57.09 29.85 -15.06
CA ARG A 601 57.39 29.74 -16.50
C ARG A 601 57.54 31.09 -17.18
N ILE A 602 56.69 32.06 -16.84
CA ILE A 602 56.73 33.41 -17.41
C ILE A 602 57.98 34.15 -16.92
N TYR A 603 58.27 34.09 -15.62
CA TYR A 603 59.53 34.59 -15.05
C TYR A 603 60.73 33.82 -15.60
N GLY A 604 60.67 32.50 -15.69
CA GLY A 604 61.72 31.69 -16.30
C GLY A 604 62.00 32.05 -17.76
N SER A 605 60.96 32.34 -18.56
CA SER A 605 61.10 32.82 -19.95
C SER A 605 61.59 34.27 -20.05
N LEU A 606 61.20 35.13 -19.11
CA LEU A 606 61.67 36.52 -19.04
C LEU A 606 63.13 36.60 -18.57
N PHE A 607 63.54 35.77 -17.62
CA PHE A 607 64.91 35.73 -17.10
C PHE A 607 65.90 35.03 -18.05
N SER A 608 65.44 34.12 -18.92
CA SER A 608 66.28 33.52 -19.97
C SER A 608 66.39 34.41 -21.22
N ALA A 609 65.44 35.32 -21.47
CA ALA A 609 65.48 36.25 -22.60
C ALA A 609 66.32 37.52 -22.35
N LEU A 610 66.57 37.91 -21.10
CA LEU A 610 67.23 39.18 -20.76
C LEU A 610 68.70 39.10 -20.34
N GLY A 611 69.32 37.92 -20.31
CA GLY A 611 70.78 37.80 -20.10
C GLY A 611 71.32 38.50 -18.84
N MET A 612 70.53 38.65 -17.77
CA MET A 612 70.93 39.29 -16.52
C MET A 612 70.91 38.29 -15.35
N GLY A 613 71.65 37.19 -15.51
CA GLY A 613 71.66 36.07 -14.57
C GLY A 613 72.46 36.26 -13.28
N ILE A 614 73.16 37.39 -13.07
CA ILE A 614 74.10 37.50 -11.94
C ILE A 614 73.83 38.72 -11.01
N ALA A 615 73.24 39.82 -11.51
CA ALA A 615 72.96 40.98 -10.65
C ALA A 615 71.63 40.91 -9.88
N ALA A 616 70.64 40.15 -10.37
CA ALA A 616 69.33 40.04 -9.73
C ALA A 616 69.30 39.12 -8.49
N SER A 617 70.26 38.19 -8.37
CA SER A 617 70.29 37.24 -7.24
C SER A 617 70.67 37.91 -5.91
N HIS A 618 71.50 38.95 -5.93
CA HIS A 618 71.97 39.63 -4.72
C HIS A 618 70.99 40.69 -4.14
N VAL A 619 70.01 41.13 -4.92
CA VAL A 619 68.96 42.05 -4.45
C VAL A 619 67.68 41.30 -4.06
N TRP A 620 67.48 40.09 -4.60
CA TRP A 620 66.26 39.32 -4.37
C TRP A 620 66.24 38.54 -3.05
N GLU A 621 67.38 38.12 -2.50
CA GLU A 621 67.40 37.36 -1.23
C GLU A 621 66.87 38.15 -0.01
N PRO A 622 67.23 39.43 0.21
CA PRO A 622 66.67 40.19 1.33
C PRO A 622 65.19 40.54 1.15
N VAL A 623 64.74 40.69 -0.10
CA VAL A 623 63.37 41.05 -0.45
C VAL A 623 62.43 39.84 -0.39
N ARG A 624 62.93 38.65 -0.74
CA ARG A 624 62.21 37.38 -0.62
C ARG A 624 61.90 37.05 0.84
N ASP A 625 62.84 37.25 1.75
CA ASP A 625 62.62 36.94 3.17
C ASP A 625 61.66 37.93 3.87
N ILE A 626 61.47 39.13 3.33
CA ILE A 626 60.50 40.12 3.85
C ILE A 626 59.11 39.95 3.20
N LEU A 627 59.03 39.63 1.90
CA LEU A 627 57.77 39.43 1.17
C LEU A 627 57.13 38.04 1.37
N THR A 628 57.84 37.06 1.95
CA THR A 628 57.31 35.71 2.19
C THR A 628 56.76 35.50 3.61
N THR A 629 56.55 36.57 4.38
CA THR A 629 55.70 36.49 5.57
C THR A 629 54.26 36.31 5.10
N ASN A 630 53.84 35.06 4.96
CA ASN A 630 52.53 34.62 4.51
C ASN A 630 51.42 35.29 5.36
N GLU A 631 50.27 35.64 4.75
CA GLU A 631 49.04 36.06 5.46
C GLU A 631 48.71 35.14 6.65
N TYR A 632 49.08 33.85 6.55
CA TYR A 632 48.93 32.87 7.62
C TYR A 632 49.83 33.12 8.86
N GLU A 633 51.06 33.62 8.69
CA GLU A 633 51.95 34.01 9.81
C GLU A 633 51.51 35.33 10.43
N TRP A 634 50.95 36.25 9.64
CA TRP A 634 50.31 37.47 10.12
C TRP A 634 49.05 37.18 10.94
N GLN A 635 48.23 36.23 10.49
CA GLN A 635 47.07 35.74 11.24
C GLN A 635 47.49 35.01 12.54
N LEU A 636 48.58 34.23 12.52
CA LEU A 636 49.15 33.60 13.72
C LEU A 636 49.74 34.59 14.74
N LEU A 637 50.28 35.72 14.28
CA LEU A 637 50.73 36.83 15.14
C LEU A 637 49.54 37.56 15.79
N LEU A 638 48.44 37.75 15.05
CA LEU A 638 47.16 38.30 15.55
C LEU A 638 46.50 37.39 16.60
N PHE A 639 46.64 36.07 16.47
CA PHE A 639 46.14 35.11 17.47
C PHE A 639 46.98 35.05 18.76
N LYS A 640 48.21 35.58 18.78
CA LYS A 640 49.09 35.55 19.96
C LYS A 640 48.87 36.68 20.98
N HIS A 641 48.12 37.73 20.64
CA HIS A 641 47.82 38.84 21.55
C HIS A 641 46.31 39.19 21.51
N PRO A 642 45.52 38.70 22.47
CA PRO A 642 44.06 38.72 22.38
C PRO A 642 43.37 40.07 22.65
N ASP A 643 44.10 41.14 22.94
CA ASP A 643 43.51 42.42 23.42
C ASP A 643 43.78 43.64 22.50
N THR A 644 43.89 43.45 21.18
CA THR A 644 44.12 44.57 20.25
C THR A 644 42.82 45.23 19.79
N THR A 645 42.70 46.55 19.93
CA THR A 645 41.47 47.30 19.61
C THR A 645 41.34 47.65 18.11
N PRO A 646 40.12 47.83 17.57
CA PRO A 646 39.88 48.10 16.14
C PRO A 646 40.59 49.34 15.57
N GLN A 647 40.91 50.32 16.42
CA GLN A 647 41.62 51.54 16.03
C GLN A 647 43.11 51.29 15.71
N GLN A 648 43.76 50.35 16.41
CA GLN A 648 45.15 49.99 16.12
C GLN A 648 45.26 49.14 14.84
N LEU A 649 44.24 48.33 14.54
CA LEU A 649 44.13 47.60 13.27
C LEU A 649 43.98 48.55 12.06
N ALA A 650 43.26 49.67 12.23
CA ALA A 650 43.12 50.68 11.18
C ALA A 650 44.41 51.49 10.95
N GLU A 651 45.20 51.75 12.00
CA GLU A 651 46.49 52.46 11.90
C GLU A 651 47.56 51.59 11.19
N ILE A 652 47.56 50.29 11.44
CA ILE A 652 48.47 49.31 10.81
C ILE A 652 48.09 49.06 9.34
N ALA A 653 46.78 48.98 9.02
CA ALA A 653 46.30 48.91 7.64
C ALA A 653 46.64 50.20 6.85
N GLY A 654 46.63 51.37 7.51
CA GLY A 654 47.08 52.63 6.93
C GLY A 654 48.56 52.66 6.57
N GLN A 655 49.43 52.04 7.38
CA GLN A 655 50.86 51.93 7.10
C GLN A 655 51.18 50.93 5.97
N SER A 656 50.38 49.85 5.85
CA SER A 656 50.46 48.89 4.73
C SER A 656 50.16 49.54 3.37
N ALA A 657 49.12 50.38 3.31
CA ALA A 657 48.76 51.11 2.09
C ALA A 657 49.83 52.16 1.70
N HIS A 658 50.53 52.74 2.68
CA HIS A 658 51.65 53.65 2.43
C HIS A 658 52.89 52.93 1.86
N PHE A 659 53.11 51.66 2.23
CA PHE A 659 54.21 50.85 1.72
C PHE A 659 53.98 50.32 0.30
N GLU A 660 52.73 49.95 -0.03
CA GLU A 660 52.33 49.65 -1.42
C GLU A 660 52.46 50.88 -2.31
N LEU A 661 52.09 52.07 -1.82
CA LEU A 661 52.23 53.33 -2.56
C LEU A 661 53.70 53.66 -2.85
N ILE A 662 54.60 53.48 -1.87
CA ILE A 662 56.05 53.70 -2.07
C ILE A 662 56.64 52.68 -3.05
N SER A 663 56.21 51.42 -2.97
CA SER A 663 56.66 50.36 -3.89
C SER A 663 56.19 50.60 -5.31
N LEU A 664 54.96 51.10 -5.49
CA LEU A 664 54.39 51.50 -6.77
C LEU A 664 55.10 52.75 -7.33
N ILE A 665 55.45 53.72 -6.48
CA ILE A 665 56.21 54.93 -6.84
C ILE A 665 57.64 54.56 -7.27
N VAL A 666 58.30 53.60 -6.63
CA VAL A 666 59.63 53.11 -7.03
C VAL A 666 59.55 52.34 -8.35
N PHE A 667 58.52 51.52 -8.56
CA PHE A 667 58.28 50.83 -9.85
C PHE A 667 57.95 51.81 -10.98
N LEU A 668 57.15 52.85 -10.70
CA LEU A 668 56.87 53.93 -11.64
C LEU A 668 58.11 54.77 -11.93
N ALA A 669 58.96 55.05 -10.93
CA ALA A 669 60.20 55.78 -11.11
C ALA A 669 61.22 54.99 -11.96
N PHE A 670 61.35 53.67 -11.76
CA PHE A 670 62.19 52.81 -12.60
C PHE A 670 61.61 52.57 -13.99
N GLY A 671 60.29 52.49 -14.11
CA GLY A 671 59.59 52.45 -15.39
C GLY A 671 59.73 53.75 -16.18
N LEU A 672 59.66 54.91 -15.51
CA LEU A 672 59.85 56.23 -16.10
C LEU A 672 61.32 56.48 -16.47
N LEU A 673 62.27 56.02 -15.65
CA LEU A 673 63.70 56.11 -15.96
C LEU A 673 64.09 55.20 -17.14
N GLY A 674 63.51 54.00 -17.21
CA GLY A 674 63.63 53.10 -18.36
C GLY A 674 62.98 53.67 -19.62
N PHE A 675 61.83 54.33 -19.49
CA PHE A 675 61.16 55.01 -20.60
C PHE A 675 61.93 56.27 -21.07
N ILE A 676 62.51 57.05 -20.15
CA ILE A 676 63.35 58.22 -20.47
C ILE A 676 64.68 57.80 -21.12
N LEU A 677 65.30 56.71 -20.67
CA LEU A 677 66.49 56.13 -21.30
C LEU A 677 66.19 55.55 -22.69
N PHE A 678 65.04 54.89 -22.84
CA PHE A 678 64.55 54.41 -24.14
C PHE A 678 64.22 55.56 -25.11
N TRP A 679 63.65 56.66 -24.61
CA TRP A 679 63.31 57.85 -25.42
C TRP A 679 64.53 58.71 -25.79
N PHE A 680 65.57 58.77 -24.95
CA PHE A 680 66.82 59.50 -25.25
C PHE A 680 67.78 58.73 -26.17
N PHE A 681 67.71 57.40 -26.21
CA PHE A 681 68.62 56.57 -27.02
C PHE A 681 68.01 55.99 -28.31
N ASP A 682 66.74 56.27 -28.61
CA ASP A 682 66.05 55.78 -29.83
C ASP A 682 65.60 56.89 -30.81
N ILE A 683 66.14 58.11 -30.69
CA ILE A 683 66.13 59.11 -31.79
C ILE A 683 67.57 59.38 -32.22
N ARG A 684 68.20 58.37 -32.84
CA ARG A 684 69.26 58.48 -33.86
C ARG A 684 69.72 57.08 -34.26
N SER A 685 68.92 56.35 -35.05
CA SER A 685 69.45 55.35 -36.00
C SER A 685 68.39 54.83 -37.00
N GLN A 686 67.81 55.73 -37.80
CA GLN A 686 67.46 55.57 -39.23
C GLN A 686 67.33 57.02 -39.72
N GLU A 687 68.17 57.63 -40.57
CA GLU A 687 68.90 57.21 -41.76
C GLU A 687 70.30 57.89 -41.77
N GLU A 688 71.32 57.19 -42.32
CA GLU A 688 72.78 57.55 -42.38
C GLU A 688 73.57 57.60 -41.06
#